data_AF-A0A2V8ID47-F1
#
_entry.id   AF-A0A2V8ID47-F1
#
_cell.length_a   1.000
_cell.length_b   1.000
_cell.length_c   1.000
_cell.angle_alpha   90.00
_cell.angle_beta   90.00
_cell.angle_gamma   90.00
#
_symmetry.space_group_name_H-M   'P 1'
#
loop_
_entity.id
_entity.type
_entity.pdbx_description
1 polymer ?
#
loop_
_entity_poly.entity_id
_entity_poly.type
_entity_poly.pdbx_seq_one_letter_code
_entity_poly.pdbx_strand_id
1 'polypeptide(L)'
;MRVDSGKFTSVGVLLLISTLAVNGAASKDSVFVKDVSFNSNGESLEVKITATDETKYTHFVLDNPRRLVVDFHGIQNTISFKEKKIDAAGVRRVRTSFFSDETRKATRIVFDLAANADYRFINDGGGNLRILFGQDAHAPLNQVAGPPVAPPLETAVVTETVESPAIVQNPASAITVAGTPARPAEPAVEAAAAVARVSGSSPVIAAAENAAARSESQVTVVPQTPPQLPSTTPTPTPQYSGEIISLDLRDYDVKDFFRLISEISGLNVVLDPNVGGTVTLKLTDVPWDQALDVVLKNYNFGAQLQGNVLRIATNATLQAEQAAQKALRDAQDQAAPLVTRTFLLNYTRGDTVSATLKGLLSPRGNIITDERRNALIVTDISSQFTNIESMVKFLDTPAQQVEIEARLLQANKSFSRDIGNQIGLLFGNRTGNVLTGLPNSSSGFARNPPPRVATGSGVPLISDFAAAGKAGLSFLIQPGGDVLLDEIISVFEARGTARLISRPRVTTQNNVPATIQQGTQIPVQTNVNNTITVQFTSFTLNLTVTPQITEAGTILLRAAITNSQPDFAKAVGGIPSVSTQSATTQVLIPDGGTAVIGGILVDTDSVNVKQVPGLGNLPLIGTLFKDTATVKTTSELLFFITPRIKPLEAISVLTPGEEQSPAQPQQR
;
A
#
# COMPACT_ATOMS: atom_id res chain seq x y z
N MET A 1 -37.67 -35.28 69.10
CA MET A 1 -37.12 -36.59 69.54
C MET A 1 -35.77 -36.30 70.18
N ARG A 2 -35.49 -36.83 71.39
CA ARG A 2 -34.22 -36.60 72.11
C ARG A 2 -33.29 -37.78 71.89
N VAL A 3 -32.08 -37.53 71.38
CA VAL A 3 -30.86 -38.34 71.58
C VAL A 3 -29.72 -37.34 71.76
N ASP A 4 -28.74 -37.66 72.60
CA ASP A 4 -27.72 -36.71 73.08
C ASP A 4 -26.32 -37.34 73.00
N SER A 5 -25.30 -36.48 72.92
CA SER A 5 -23.86 -36.74 73.05
C SER A 5 -23.18 -37.68 72.03
N GLY A 6 -22.15 -37.18 71.35
CA GLY A 6 -21.33 -37.94 70.39
C GLY A 6 -20.25 -37.09 69.75
N LYS A 7 -19.18 -36.77 70.50
CA LYS A 7 -18.12 -35.83 70.06
C LYS A 7 -17.37 -36.35 68.82
N PHE A 8 -17.25 -35.53 67.78
CA PHE A 8 -16.03 -35.42 66.99
C PHE A 8 -15.80 -33.97 66.53
N THR A 9 -14.54 -33.61 66.32
CA THR A 9 -14.07 -32.22 66.21
C THR A 9 -14.31 -31.59 64.84
N SER A 10 -14.92 -30.40 64.82
CA SER A 10 -15.02 -29.58 63.61
C SER A 10 -13.68 -28.93 63.25
N VAL A 11 -13.14 -29.23 62.07
CA VAL A 11 -12.07 -28.42 61.45
C VAL A 11 -12.72 -27.40 60.52
N GLY A 12 -13.14 -26.28 61.08
CA GLY A 12 -13.60 -25.13 60.30
C GLY A 12 -12.39 -24.41 59.71
N VAL A 13 -12.16 -24.55 58.40
CA VAL A 13 -11.13 -23.78 57.69
C VAL A 13 -11.57 -22.32 57.62
N LEU A 14 -10.93 -21.47 58.41
CA LEU A 14 -11.25 -20.05 58.52
C LEU A 14 -10.76 -19.31 57.26
N LEU A 15 -11.68 -19.00 56.35
CA LEU A 15 -11.37 -18.33 55.08
C LEU A 15 -11.08 -16.84 55.33
N LEU A 16 -9.79 -16.51 55.45
CA LEU A 16 -9.32 -15.19 55.83
C LEU A 16 -9.25 -14.25 54.62
N ILE A 17 -10.36 -13.55 54.34
CA ILE A 17 -10.42 -12.52 53.28
C ILE A 17 -9.65 -11.27 53.75
N SER A 18 -8.33 -11.26 53.55
CA SER A 18 -7.48 -10.10 53.82
C SER A 18 -7.35 -9.23 52.57
N THR A 19 -8.18 -8.19 52.47
CA THR A 19 -7.98 -7.11 51.49
C THR A 19 -6.76 -6.26 51.85
N LEU A 20 -5.71 -6.22 51.02
CA LEU A 20 -4.86 -5.03 50.87
C LEU A 20 -3.93 -5.07 49.63
N ALA A 21 -3.60 -3.86 49.15
CA ALA A 21 -2.38 -3.48 48.42
C ALA A 21 -1.90 -4.36 47.23
N VAL A 22 -2.20 -3.88 46.01
CA VAL A 22 -1.44 -4.24 44.81
C VAL A 22 0.00 -3.72 44.94
N ASN A 23 0.98 -4.62 44.96
CA ASN A 23 2.39 -4.31 44.68
C ASN A 23 2.75 -4.97 43.34
N GLY A 24 3.01 -4.16 42.31
CA GLY A 24 3.23 -4.66 40.95
C GLY A 24 4.59 -5.31 40.76
N ALA A 25 4.62 -6.60 40.42
CA ALA A 25 5.81 -7.22 39.84
C ALA A 25 6.03 -6.67 38.42
N ALA A 26 7.22 -6.16 38.13
CA ALA A 26 7.50 -5.48 36.86
C ALA A 26 7.59 -6.46 35.68
N SER A 27 6.88 -6.14 34.59
CA SER A 27 7.07 -6.80 33.29
C SER A 27 8.43 -6.40 32.69
N LYS A 28 9.07 -7.30 31.94
CA LYS A 28 10.46 -7.18 31.49
C LYS A 28 10.69 -6.21 30.30
N ASP A 29 9.78 -5.27 30.08
CA ASP A 29 9.83 -4.19 29.07
C ASP A 29 9.67 -2.78 29.69
N SER A 30 9.53 -2.67 31.02
CA SER A 30 9.45 -1.36 31.67
C SER A 30 10.83 -0.77 31.91
N VAL A 31 11.25 0.17 31.05
CA VAL A 31 12.37 1.08 31.33
C VAL A 31 11.96 2.03 32.45
N PHE A 32 12.82 2.19 33.46
CA PHE A 32 12.60 3.07 34.61
C PHE A 32 13.65 4.19 34.66
N VAL A 33 13.30 5.36 35.20
CA VAL A 33 14.32 6.23 35.81
C VAL A 33 14.67 5.63 37.17
N LYS A 34 15.90 5.15 37.31
CA LYS A 34 16.42 4.44 38.50
C LYS A 34 16.80 5.41 39.61
N ASP A 35 17.43 6.54 39.25
CA ASP A 35 17.82 7.59 40.20
C ASP A 35 17.94 8.96 39.51
N VAL A 36 17.83 10.03 40.31
CA VAL A 36 18.17 11.41 39.93
C VAL A 36 19.09 11.98 41.00
N SER A 37 20.38 11.96 40.72
CA SER A 37 21.42 12.48 41.58
C SER A 37 21.73 13.94 41.27
N PHE A 38 22.19 14.68 42.28
CA PHE A 38 22.43 16.12 42.24
C PHE A 38 23.80 16.40 42.85
N ASN A 39 24.71 16.97 42.08
CA ASN A 39 26.03 17.41 42.52
C ASN A 39 26.15 18.91 42.29
N SER A 40 26.53 19.69 43.30
CA SER A 40 26.64 21.14 43.18
C SER A 40 27.75 21.71 44.04
N ASN A 41 28.42 22.72 43.50
CA ASN A 41 29.40 23.58 44.16
C ASN A 41 28.84 25.00 44.43
N GLY A 42 27.51 25.19 44.30
CA GLY A 42 26.81 26.47 44.46
C GLY A 42 26.66 27.24 43.14
N GLU A 43 27.76 27.49 42.43
CA GLU A 43 27.77 28.25 41.16
C GLU A 43 27.36 27.41 39.93
N SER A 44 27.61 26.11 39.99
CA SER A 44 27.20 25.09 39.02
C SER A 44 26.44 23.93 39.68
N LEU A 45 25.64 23.24 38.88
CA LEU A 45 24.85 22.07 39.29
C LEU A 45 24.85 21.03 38.15
N GLU A 46 25.42 19.85 38.42
CA GLU A 46 25.22 18.66 37.60
C GLU A 46 24.02 17.87 38.16
N VAL A 47 23.03 17.62 37.30
CA VAL A 47 21.92 16.70 37.58
C VAL A 47 22.10 15.47 36.70
N LYS A 48 22.42 14.33 37.30
CA LYS A 48 22.60 13.06 36.59
C LYS A 48 21.39 12.15 36.81
N ILE A 49 20.67 11.92 35.73
CA ILE A 49 19.51 11.05 35.63
C ILE A 49 19.96 9.72 35.04
N THR A 50 19.80 8.63 35.78
CA THR A 50 20.16 7.27 35.32
C THR A 50 18.91 6.45 35.10
N ALA A 51 18.72 5.95 33.89
CA ALA A 51 17.65 5.03 33.51
C ALA A 51 18.15 3.59 33.31
N THR A 52 17.23 2.63 33.10
CA THR A 52 17.55 1.22 32.86
C THR A 52 18.20 0.96 31.50
N ASP A 53 17.82 1.73 30.49
CA ASP A 53 18.19 1.57 29.07
C ASP A 53 18.25 2.96 28.40
N GLU A 54 18.64 3.03 27.12
CA GLU A 54 18.66 4.30 26.38
C GLU A 54 17.25 4.91 26.24
N THR A 55 17.02 6.06 26.87
CA THR A 55 15.68 6.67 26.98
C THR A 55 15.43 7.76 25.95
N LYS A 56 14.25 7.70 25.30
CA LYS A 56 13.76 8.80 24.47
C LYS A 56 13.10 9.85 25.37
N TYR A 57 13.73 11.01 25.46
CA TYR A 57 13.24 12.16 26.20
C TYR A 57 12.95 13.35 25.27
N THR A 58 12.05 14.23 25.69
CA THR A 58 11.81 15.54 25.07
C THR A 58 11.87 16.61 26.14
N HIS A 59 12.54 17.74 25.87
CA HIS A 59 12.57 18.86 26.80
C HIS A 59 11.93 20.11 26.19
N PHE A 60 11.37 20.97 27.04
CA PHE A 60 10.84 22.28 26.65
C PHE A 60 10.85 23.23 27.86
N VAL A 61 10.81 24.53 27.60
CA VAL A 61 10.69 25.55 28.65
C VAL A 61 9.25 26.06 28.71
N LEU A 62 8.77 26.30 29.93
CA LEU A 62 7.56 27.07 30.20
C LEU A 62 7.97 28.38 30.85
N ASP A 63 7.58 29.51 30.28
CA ASP A 63 7.81 30.82 30.87
C ASP A 63 6.68 31.24 31.81
N ASN A 64 6.98 32.19 32.71
CA ASN A 64 6.03 32.75 33.69
C ASN A 64 5.30 31.73 34.61
N PRO A 65 5.99 31.14 35.61
CA PRO A 65 7.40 31.29 35.95
C PRO A 65 8.29 30.31 35.16
N ARG A 66 9.53 30.73 34.85
CA ARG A 66 10.48 29.97 34.03
C ARG A 66 10.75 28.57 34.61
N ARG A 67 10.48 27.53 33.83
CA ARG A 67 10.65 26.11 34.19
C ARG A 67 11.20 25.33 33.02
N LEU A 68 12.27 24.57 33.23
CA LEU A 68 12.69 23.53 32.29
C LEU A 68 11.91 22.25 32.60
N VAL A 69 11.23 21.70 31.60
CA VAL A 69 10.48 20.45 31.68
C VAL A 69 11.20 19.40 30.84
N VAL A 70 11.40 18.20 31.41
CA VAL A 70 11.99 17.05 30.73
C VAL A 70 11.05 15.86 30.87
N ASP A 71 10.48 15.43 29.75
CA ASP A 71 9.53 14.32 29.65
C ASP A 71 10.22 13.07 29.12
N PHE A 72 10.25 12.02 29.94
CA PHE A 72 10.76 10.69 29.60
C PHE A 72 9.61 9.78 29.17
N HIS A 73 9.59 9.37 27.90
CA HIS A 73 8.45 8.68 27.29
C HIS A 73 8.44 7.17 27.57
N GLY A 74 7.26 6.61 27.84
CA GLY A 74 7.05 5.18 28.10
C GLY A 74 7.44 4.71 29.51
N ILE A 75 8.05 5.59 30.31
CA ILE A 75 8.79 5.25 31.53
C ILE A 75 7.95 5.45 32.79
N GLN A 76 7.96 4.45 33.68
CA GLN A 76 7.34 4.53 35.01
C GLN A 76 8.27 5.24 36.00
N ASN A 77 7.70 6.01 36.93
CA ASN A 77 8.46 6.82 37.88
C ASN A 77 8.84 6.02 39.13
N THR A 78 10.14 5.70 39.27
CA THR A 78 10.72 5.07 40.47
C THR A 78 11.52 6.07 41.33
N ILE A 79 11.48 7.37 40.99
CA ILE A 79 12.26 8.40 41.67
C ILE A 79 11.73 8.62 43.10
N SER A 80 12.63 8.58 44.08
CA SER A 80 12.32 8.54 45.51
C SER A 80 11.72 9.82 46.10
N PHE A 81 11.67 10.93 45.35
CA PHE A 81 11.13 12.21 45.80
C PHE A 81 10.14 12.81 44.78
N LYS A 82 9.07 13.43 45.30
CA LYS A 82 8.11 14.21 44.50
C LYS A 82 8.58 15.65 44.29
N GLU A 83 9.26 16.23 45.28
CA GLU A 83 9.85 17.56 45.22
C GLU A 83 11.13 17.58 46.06
N LYS A 84 12.19 18.18 45.52
CA LYS A 84 13.46 18.43 46.21
C LYS A 84 13.88 19.87 45.98
N LYS A 85 14.12 20.60 47.06
CA LYS A 85 14.66 21.96 47.03
C LYS A 85 16.18 21.91 46.80
N ILE A 86 16.71 22.81 45.96
CA ILE A 86 18.12 22.81 45.52
C ILE A 86 18.79 24.17 45.77
N ASP A 87 18.13 25.28 45.41
CA ASP A 87 18.64 26.67 45.53
C ASP A 87 20.10 26.89 45.07
N ALA A 88 20.53 26.25 43.97
CA ALA A 88 21.90 26.35 43.43
C ALA A 88 21.92 26.48 41.90
N ALA A 89 22.94 27.14 41.34
CA ALA A 89 23.11 27.38 39.89
C ALA A 89 21.85 27.88 39.15
N GLY A 90 21.01 28.67 39.83
CA GLY A 90 19.75 29.17 39.29
C GLY A 90 18.56 28.19 39.34
N VAL A 91 18.75 26.95 39.79
CA VAL A 91 17.65 25.98 40.02
C VAL A 91 17.15 26.10 41.46
N ARG A 92 15.88 26.49 41.65
CA ARG A 92 15.27 26.63 42.99
C ARG A 92 14.86 25.27 43.56
N ARG A 93 14.10 24.50 42.76
CA ARG A 93 13.62 23.17 43.14
C ARG A 93 13.40 22.30 41.91
N VAL A 94 13.38 20.99 42.14
CA VAL A 94 13.11 19.97 41.13
C VAL A 94 11.95 19.11 41.60
N ARG A 95 10.95 18.95 40.72
CA ARG A 95 9.71 18.23 40.98
C ARG A 95 9.59 17.05 40.01
N THR A 96 9.16 15.90 40.51
CA THR A 96 8.88 14.73 39.67
C THR A 96 7.37 14.48 39.65
N SER A 97 6.87 14.09 38.48
CA SER A 97 5.46 13.80 38.26
C SER A 97 5.34 12.68 37.24
N PHE A 98 4.38 11.78 37.45
CA PHE A 98 4.06 10.73 36.48
C PHE A 98 2.75 11.10 35.80
N PHE A 99 2.76 11.17 34.47
CA PHE A 99 1.59 11.41 33.65
C PHE A 99 1.19 10.11 32.98
N SER A 100 -0.04 9.66 33.23
CA SER A 100 -0.63 8.47 32.60
C SER A 100 -2.03 8.83 32.11
N ASP A 101 -2.16 8.87 30.80
CA ASP A 101 -3.37 9.11 30.03
C ASP A 101 -3.63 7.85 29.17
N GLU A 102 -4.85 7.69 28.62
CA GLU A 102 -5.21 6.50 27.81
C GLU A 102 -4.27 6.29 26.61
N THR A 103 -3.66 7.38 26.13
CA THR A 103 -2.77 7.39 24.96
C THR A 103 -1.28 7.43 25.29
N ARG A 104 -0.87 7.84 26.50
CA ARG A 104 0.53 8.17 26.83
C ARG A 104 0.89 7.93 28.29
N LYS A 105 2.07 7.34 28.52
CA LYS A 105 2.75 7.29 29.81
C LYS A 105 4.07 8.06 29.72
N ALA A 106 4.32 8.99 30.63
CA ALA A 106 5.57 9.73 30.71
C ALA A 106 5.94 10.09 32.15
N THR A 107 7.23 10.03 32.46
CA THR A 107 7.79 10.58 33.70
C THR A 107 8.32 11.99 33.41
N ARG A 108 7.69 13.00 34.01
CA ARG A 108 7.98 14.42 33.82
C ARG A 108 8.77 14.96 35.01
N ILE A 109 9.98 15.42 34.73
CA ILE A 109 10.84 16.14 35.69
C ILE A 109 10.75 17.65 35.37
N VAL A 110 10.47 18.47 36.37
CA VAL A 110 10.32 19.93 36.24
C VAL A 110 11.32 20.63 37.15
N PHE A 111 12.22 21.41 36.55
CA PHE A 111 13.16 22.29 37.23
C PHE A 111 12.54 23.69 37.28
N ASP A 112 12.16 24.17 38.48
CA ASP A 112 11.71 25.56 38.66
C ASP A 112 12.93 26.46 38.71
N LEU A 113 13.08 27.33 37.72
CA LEU A 113 14.28 28.14 37.49
C LEU A 113 14.13 29.56 38.04
N ALA A 114 15.26 30.18 38.36
CA ALA A 114 15.41 31.62 38.35
C ALA A 114 15.39 32.14 36.89
N ALA A 115 15.13 33.43 36.70
CA ALA A 115 14.96 34.02 35.37
C ALA A 115 16.18 33.79 34.43
N ASN A 116 17.39 33.71 35.00
CA ASN A 116 18.66 33.70 34.26
C ASN A 116 19.43 32.36 34.41
N ALA A 117 18.73 31.23 34.59
CA ALA A 117 19.38 29.92 34.71
C ALA A 117 19.62 29.29 33.32
N ASP A 118 20.86 29.36 32.84
CA ASP A 118 21.31 28.64 31.64
C ASP A 118 21.53 27.15 31.93
N TYR A 119 21.35 26.31 30.90
CA TYR A 119 21.45 24.86 31.00
C TYR A 119 21.99 24.19 29.74
N ARG A 120 22.60 23.02 29.89
CA ARG A 120 23.07 22.16 28.79
C ARG A 120 22.82 20.69 29.07
N PHE A 121 22.37 19.95 28.07
CA PHE A 121 22.22 18.48 28.12
C PHE A 121 23.47 17.77 27.60
N ILE A 122 23.86 16.68 28.25
CA ILE A 122 24.90 15.74 27.82
C ILE A 122 24.34 14.32 27.94
N ASN A 123 24.35 13.55 26.85
CA ASN A 123 24.00 12.13 26.86
C ASN A 123 25.30 11.31 26.98
N ASP A 124 25.51 10.63 28.10
CA ASP A 124 26.70 9.78 28.32
C ASP A 124 26.50 8.36 27.75
N GLY A 125 25.33 8.05 27.19
CA GLY A 125 24.95 6.71 26.75
C GLY A 125 24.52 5.79 27.90
N GLY A 126 24.10 4.57 27.54
CA GLY A 126 23.70 3.55 28.52
C GLY A 126 22.59 4.01 29.49
N GLY A 127 21.66 4.83 29.01
CA GLY A 127 20.56 5.38 29.81
C GLY A 127 20.91 6.54 30.75
N ASN A 128 22.10 7.13 30.64
CA ASN A 128 22.53 8.26 31.49
C ASN A 128 22.39 9.61 30.78
N LEU A 129 21.54 10.48 31.32
CA LEU A 129 21.41 11.87 30.89
C LEU A 129 21.94 12.79 32.00
N ARG A 130 22.90 13.65 31.66
CA ARG A 130 23.33 14.76 32.50
C ARG A 130 22.75 16.09 32.03
N ILE A 131 22.38 16.92 32.99
CA ILE A 131 21.97 18.30 32.76
C ILE A 131 22.88 19.19 33.62
N LEU A 132 23.65 20.05 32.98
CA LEU A 132 24.53 21.02 33.61
C LEU A 132 23.80 22.36 33.66
N PHE A 133 23.77 23.01 34.82
CA PHE A 133 23.27 24.38 35.02
C PHE A 133 24.39 25.27 35.58
N GLY A 134 24.32 26.57 35.32
CA GLY A 134 25.34 27.54 35.77
C GLY A 134 26.55 27.61 34.84
N GLN A 135 27.75 27.84 35.38
CA GLN A 135 28.97 28.04 34.57
C GLN A 135 29.29 26.81 33.71
N ASP A 136 29.03 25.61 34.23
CA ASP A 136 29.27 24.33 33.54
C ASP A 136 28.41 24.13 32.29
N ALA A 137 27.36 24.94 32.09
CA ALA A 137 26.58 24.95 30.85
C ALA A 137 27.39 25.52 29.65
N HIS A 138 28.32 26.44 29.91
CA HIS A 138 29.07 27.19 28.89
C HIS A 138 30.49 26.65 28.65
N ALA A 139 31.03 25.79 29.53
CA ALA A 139 32.39 25.26 29.42
C ALA A 139 32.62 24.41 28.14
N PRO A 140 33.77 24.52 27.44
CA PRO A 140 34.06 23.74 26.24
C PRO A 140 34.20 22.22 26.55
N LEU A 141 33.87 21.38 25.57
CA LEU A 141 33.68 19.92 25.73
C LEU A 141 34.89 19.11 26.28
N ASN A 142 36.09 19.68 26.31
CA ASN A 142 37.32 18.98 26.71
C ASN A 142 37.77 19.21 28.18
N GLN A 143 36.95 19.84 29.03
CA GLN A 143 37.32 20.09 30.45
C GLN A 143 36.24 19.71 31.47
N VAL A 144 35.81 18.44 31.47
CA VAL A 144 35.30 17.75 32.68
C VAL A 144 35.94 16.35 32.77
N ALA A 145 37.24 16.33 33.01
CA ALA A 145 38.00 15.14 33.43
C ALA A 145 38.71 15.47 34.75
N GLY A 146 38.90 14.49 35.62
CA GLY A 146 39.20 14.70 37.04
C GLY A 146 40.60 15.21 37.39
N PRO A 147 40.86 15.49 38.69
CA PRO A 147 42.18 15.86 39.21
C PRO A 147 43.27 14.79 38.90
N PRO A 148 44.56 15.19 38.90
CA PRO A 148 45.63 14.40 38.30
C PRO A 148 46.08 13.22 39.18
N VAL A 149 46.55 12.15 38.51
CA VAL A 149 47.31 11.05 39.13
C VAL A 149 48.64 10.90 38.39
N ALA A 150 49.74 10.99 39.15
CA ALA A 150 51.09 10.66 38.73
C ALA A 150 51.42 9.18 39.06
N PRO A 151 52.47 8.58 38.47
CA PRO A 151 52.43 7.16 38.10
C PRO A 151 53.06 6.20 39.13
N PRO A 152 52.86 4.89 38.93
CA PRO A 152 53.83 3.86 39.28
C PRO A 152 54.52 3.26 38.05
N LEU A 153 55.74 2.78 38.25
CA LEU A 153 56.48 1.89 37.35
C LEU A 153 56.18 0.41 37.68
N GLU A 154 56.80 -0.46 36.87
CA GLU A 154 57.28 -1.81 37.26
C GLU A 154 56.30 -3.01 37.21
N THR A 155 56.25 -3.59 36.01
CA THR A 155 56.62 -5.01 35.76
C THR A 155 55.97 -6.13 36.58
N ALA A 156 55.04 -6.84 35.95
CA ALA A 156 55.04 -8.31 35.95
C ALA A 156 54.31 -8.85 34.69
N VAL A 157 55.03 -9.61 33.85
CA VAL A 157 54.44 -10.41 32.77
C VAL A 157 55.05 -11.81 32.83
N VAL A 158 54.19 -12.82 32.93
CA VAL A 158 54.53 -14.22 32.62
C VAL A 158 53.41 -14.76 31.73
N THR A 159 53.80 -15.50 30.70
CA THR A 159 52.94 -15.93 29.59
C THR A 159 52.93 -17.46 29.51
N GLU A 160 51.78 -18.05 29.21
CA GLU A 160 51.68 -19.21 28.29
C GLU A 160 50.32 -19.09 27.56
N THR A 161 50.26 -18.90 26.23
CA THR A 161 50.48 -19.88 25.13
C THR A 161 49.34 -20.92 25.11
N VAL A 162 48.52 -21.02 24.07
CA VAL A 162 48.65 -21.86 22.84
C VAL A 162 47.40 -21.56 21.96
N GLU A 163 47.36 -21.56 20.63
CA GLU A 163 48.32 -21.45 19.51
C GLU A 163 47.50 -21.08 18.24
N SER A 164 48.14 -20.75 17.12
CA SER A 164 47.54 -20.85 15.78
C SER A 164 48.63 -21.02 14.71
N PRO A 165 48.54 -22.03 13.82
CA PRO A 165 49.48 -22.20 12.72
C PRO A 165 49.12 -21.31 11.52
N ALA A 166 49.94 -21.12 10.48
CA ALA A 166 51.41 -21.04 10.33
C ALA A 166 51.67 -21.06 8.81
N ILE A 167 52.43 -20.10 8.27
CA ILE A 167 52.95 -20.16 6.88
C ILE A 167 54.43 -19.77 6.91
N VAL A 168 55.27 -20.54 6.23
CA VAL A 168 56.74 -20.45 6.25
C VAL A 168 57.27 -19.80 4.97
N GLN A 169 58.33 -18.99 5.09
CA GLN A 169 59.05 -18.38 3.98
C GLN A 169 60.17 -19.29 3.45
N ASN A 170 60.46 -19.22 2.14
CA ASN A 170 61.79 -18.81 1.66
C ASN A 170 61.78 -18.47 0.15
N PRO A 171 62.83 -17.82 -0.40
CA PRO A 171 62.75 -17.04 -1.64
C PRO A 171 63.62 -17.59 -2.79
N ALA A 172 63.61 -16.92 -3.96
CA ALA A 172 64.81 -16.38 -4.64
C ALA A 172 64.54 -15.90 -6.08
N SER A 173 65.46 -15.04 -6.56
CA SER A 173 65.83 -14.80 -7.96
C SER A 173 64.88 -14.04 -8.90
N ALA A 174 65.49 -13.20 -9.72
CA ALA A 174 64.85 -12.37 -10.75
C ALA A 174 65.03 -12.96 -12.16
N ILE A 175 64.30 -12.41 -13.14
CA ILE A 175 64.80 -12.11 -14.50
C ILE A 175 63.85 -11.08 -15.15
N THR A 176 64.38 -10.33 -16.12
CA THR A 176 63.75 -9.16 -16.76
C THR A 176 63.38 -9.45 -18.23
N VAL A 177 62.62 -8.53 -18.85
CA VAL A 177 62.51 -8.24 -20.31
C VAL A 177 61.21 -8.66 -21.02
N ALA A 178 60.40 -7.62 -21.32
CA ALA A 178 59.57 -7.33 -22.50
C ALA A 178 58.78 -8.42 -23.27
N GLY A 179 57.51 -8.11 -23.60
CA GLY A 179 56.70 -8.84 -24.58
C GLY A 179 55.31 -8.23 -24.83
N THR A 180 55.13 -7.53 -25.95
CA THR A 180 53.86 -6.94 -26.44
C THR A 180 54.06 -6.76 -27.96
N PRO A 181 53.12 -7.08 -28.88
CA PRO A 181 51.65 -7.05 -28.72
C PRO A 181 50.86 -8.24 -29.35
N ALA A 182 49.53 -8.05 -29.44
CA ALA A 182 48.62 -8.43 -30.55
C ALA A 182 47.78 -9.74 -30.50
N ARG A 183 46.47 -9.53 -30.67
CA ARG A 183 45.40 -10.41 -31.18
C ARG A 183 45.64 -10.63 -32.70
N PRO A 184 45.46 -11.82 -33.31
CA PRO A 184 44.09 -12.27 -33.67
C PRO A 184 43.81 -13.79 -33.88
N ALA A 185 42.55 -14.03 -34.25
CA ALA A 185 42.04 -15.11 -35.11
C ALA A 185 41.42 -16.37 -34.45
N GLU A 186 40.50 -16.93 -35.23
CA GLU A 186 39.63 -18.10 -35.06
C GLU A 186 40.20 -19.27 -35.90
N PRO A 187 39.76 -20.51 -35.70
CA PRO A 187 39.13 -21.20 -36.85
C PRO A 187 37.98 -22.17 -36.51
N ALA A 188 37.16 -22.46 -37.53
CA ALA A 188 36.20 -23.59 -37.57
C ALA A 188 36.91 -24.93 -37.88
N VAL A 189 36.22 -26.08 -37.86
CA VAL A 189 35.59 -26.80 -39.01
C VAL A 189 34.92 -28.06 -38.42
N GLU A 190 33.63 -28.37 -38.64
CA GLU A 190 33.05 -29.25 -39.70
C GLU A 190 33.50 -30.74 -39.63
N ALA A 191 32.76 -31.81 -39.99
CA ALA A 191 31.41 -32.08 -40.55
C ALA A 191 31.09 -33.60 -40.26
N ALA A 192 29.99 -34.32 -40.55
CA ALA A 192 28.56 -34.17 -40.93
C ALA A 192 27.91 -35.60 -40.74
N ALA A 193 26.79 -36.13 -41.29
CA ALA A 193 25.70 -35.69 -42.19
C ALA A 193 24.45 -36.63 -42.09
N ALA A 194 23.23 -36.06 -42.04
CA ALA A 194 21.93 -36.67 -42.48
C ALA A 194 21.42 -37.99 -41.83
N VAL A 195 20.19 -38.52 -42.07
CA VAL A 195 19.04 -38.18 -42.95
C VAL A 195 17.71 -38.51 -42.23
N ALA A 196 16.64 -37.68 -42.35
CA ALA A 196 15.22 -38.10 -42.52
C ALA A 196 14.22 -36.91 -42.45
N ARG A 197 13.08 -37.03 -43.15
CA ARG A 197 11.88 -36.19 -43.00
C ARG A 197 10.67 -37.09 -42.72
N VAL A 198 9.63 -36.59 -42.06
CA VAL A 198 8.20 -36.84 -42.42
C VAL A 198 7.28 -35.93 -41.59
N SER A 199 6.13 -35.58 -42.16
CA SER A 199 5.06 -34.78 -41.51
C SER A 199 3.98 -35.68 -40.90
N GLY A 200 3.18 -35.17 -39.95
CA GLY A 200 1.78 -35.62 -39.83
C GLY A 200 1.16 -35.73 -38.44
N SER A 201 -0.05 -35.16 -38.35
CA SER A 201 -1.24 -35.68 -37.64
C SER A 201 -1.14 -36.25 -36.21
N SER A 202 -1.89 -35.64 -35.30
CA SER A 202 -2.39 -36.28 -34.08
C SER A 202 -3.49 -37.31 -34.38
N PRO A 203 -3.50 -38.49 -33.70
CA PRO A 203 -4.71 -39.22 -33.34
C PRO A 203 -5.21 -38.74 -31.96
N VAL A 204 -6.49 -38.52 -31.66
CA VAL A 204 -7.72 -39.30 -31.90
C VAL A 204 -7.73 -40.62 -31.12
N ILE A 205 -8.61 -40.68 -30.11
CA ILE A 205 -9.04 -41.89 -29.40
C ILE A 205 -10.54 -42.05 -29.65
N ALA A 206 -10.98 -43.27 -29.98
CA ALA A 206 -12.37 -43.66 -30.17
C ALA A 206 -12.86 -44.44 -28.91
N ALA A 207 -14.11 -44.86 -28.74
CA ALA A 207 -15.26 -44.93 -29.65
C ALA A 207 -16.59 -44.98 -28.85
N ALA A 208 -17.73 -44.98 -29.57
CA ALA A 208 -18.99 -45.64 -29.19
C ALA A 208 -19.81 -45.10 -27.98
N GLU A 209 -21.11 -45.38 -27.84
CA GLU A 209 -22.19 -45.52 -28.85
C GLU A 209 -23.58 -45.43 -28.15
N ASN A 210 -24.58 -44.92 -28.88
CA ASN A 210 -26.04 -45.16 -28.74
C ASN A 210 -26.87 -44.71 -27.50
N ALA A 211 -27.98 -44.04 -27.85
CA ALA A 211 -29.36 -44.26 -27.38
C ALA A 211 -29.77 -43.98 -25.92
N ALA A 212 -30.36 -42.78 -25.75
CA ALA A 212 -31.74 -42.57 -25.27
C ALA A 212 -32.24 -43.25 -23.96
N ALA A 213 -32.36 -42.42 -22.91
CA ALA A 213 -33.43 -42.52 -21.91
C ALA A 213 -34.04 -41.14 -21.66
N ARG A 214 -35.36 -41.06 -21.45
CA ARG A 214 -36.05 -39.79 -21.12
C ARG A 214 -36.04 -39.54 -19.62
N SER A 215 -36.00 -38.28 -19.23
CA SER A 215 -36.70 -37.78 -18.03
C SER A 215 -37.02 -36.30 -18.21
N GLU A 216 -38.20 -35.90 -17.75
CA GLU A 216 -38.78 -34.58 -17.99
C GLU A 216 -38.59 -33.69 -16.77
N SER A 217 -38.28 -32.40 -16.96
CA SER A 217 -38.67 -31.33 -16.04
C SER A 217 -38.53 -29.94 -16.69
N GLN A 218 -39.69 -29.45 -17.13
CA GLN A 218 -40.11 -28.07 -17.32
C GLN A 218 -39.09 -26.96 -16.95
N VAL A 219 -38.74 -26.13 -17.93
CA VAL A 219 -38.37 -24.73 -17.72
C VAL A 219 -39.49 -23.86 -18.29
N THR A 220 -40.00 -22.93 -17.49
CA THR A 220 -41.08 -22.02 -17.88
C THR A 220 -40.67 -21.16 -19.07
N VAL A 221 -41.44 -21.24 -20.16
CA VAL A 221 -41.27 -20.32 -21.31
C VAL A 221 -41.82 -18.95 -20.92
N VAL A 222 -40.94 -18.10 -20.41
CA VAL A 222 -41.14 -16.64 -20.47
C VAL A 222 -41.07 -16.25 -21.96
N PRO A 223 -42.07 -15.55 -22.53
CA PRO A 223 -42.00 -15.10 -23.91
C PRO A 223 -40.79 -14.21 -24.13
N GLN A 224 -39.80 -14.70 -24.88
CA GLN A 224 -38.63 -13.90 -25.23
C GLN A 224 -39.07 -12.79 -26.19
N THR A 225 -39.03 -11.54 -25.70
CA THR A 225 -39.16 -10.36 -26.56
C THR A 225 -38.08 -10.45 -27.64
N PRO A 226 -38.40 -10.23 -28.94
CA PRO A 226 -37.39 -10.25 -29.99
C PRO A 226 -36.23 -9.30 -29.65
N PRO A 227 -34.98 -9.65 -29.96
CA PRO A 227 -33.84 -8.80 -29.65
C PRO A 227 -34.04 -7.43 -30.29
N GLN A 228 -34.06 -6.38 -29.47
CA GLN A 228 -34.13 -5.01 -29.95
C GLN A 228 -32.88 -4.74 -30.77
N LEU A 229 -33.05 -4.51 -32.07
CA LEU A 229 -32.00 -3.95 -32.91
C LEU A 229 -31.55 -2.62 -32.29
N PRO A 230 -30.26 -2.23 -32.41
CA PRO A 230 -29.85 -0.88 -32.05
C PRO A 230 -30.78 0.10 -32.76
N SER A 231 -31.38 1.01 -31.99
CA SER A 231 -32.44 1.89 -32.47
C SER A 231 -31.98 2.61 -33.74
N THR A 232 -32.52 2.21 -34.89
CA THR A 232 -32.27 2.90 -36.14
C THR A 232 -32.65 4.35 -35.94
N THR A 233 -31.70 5.26 -36.09
CA THR A 233 -32.00 6.66 -36.39
C THR A 233 -33.10 6.65 -37.44
N PRO A 234 -34.31 7.18 -37.16
CA PRO A 234 -35.41 7.03 -38.08
C PRO A 234 -34.98 7.66 -39.39
N THR A 235 -34.83 6.82 -40.44
CA THR A 235 -34.59 7.30 -41.80
C THR A 235 -35.64 8.37 -42.05
N PRO A 236 -35.26 9.65 -42.23
CA PRO A 236 -36.21 10.73 -42.11
C PRO A 236 -37.30 10.51 -43.14
N THR A 237 -38.50 10.15 -42.67
CA THR A 237 -39.67 10.00 -43.52
C THR A 237 -39.86 11.36 -44.17
N PRO A 238 -39.71 11.47 -45.51
CA PRO A 238 -39.73 12.76 -46.17
C PRO A 238 -41.01 13.48 -45.79
N GLN A 239 -40.86 14.61 -45.09
CA GLN A 239 -41.99 15.43 -44.66
C GLN A 239 -42.47 16.22 -45.86
N TYR A 240 -43.32 15.56 -46.64
CA TYR A 240 -44.01 16.18 -47.77
C TYR A 240 -44.84 17.36 -47.25
N SER A 241 -44.54 18.53 -47.79
CA SER A 241 -45.03 19.83 -47.30
C SER A 241 -45.57 20.71 -48.43
N GLY A 242 -45.62 20.18 -49.65
CA GLY A 242 -46.26 20.83 -50.78
C GLY A 242 -47.77 20.97 -50.59
N GLU A 243 -48.35 21.93 -51.32
CA GLU A 243 -49.80 22.07 -51.45
C GLU A 243 -50.44 20.76 -51.95
N ILE A 244 -51.59 20.40 -51.38
CA ILE A 244 -52.30 19.17 -51.71
C ILE A 244 -52.98 19.26 -53.08
N ILE A 245 -52.75 18.26 -53.92
CA ILE A 245 -53.29 18.18 -55.28
C ILE A 245 -54.04 16.87 -55.52
N SER A 246 -55.07 16.97 -56.37
CA SER A 246 -55.91 15.86 -56.82
C SER A 246 -55.91 15.87 -58.35
N LEU A 247 -55.49 14.76 -58.97
CA LEU A 247 -55.11 14.71 -60.39
C LEU A 247 -55.39 13.33 -60.98
N ASP A 248 -56.01 13.24 -62.17
CA ASP A 248 -56.28 11.98 -62.90
C ASP A 248 -55.67 12.12 -64.31
N LEU A 249 -54.41 11.69 -64.45
CA LEU A 249 -53.65 11.75 -65.70
C LEU A 249 -53.59 10.38 -66.35
N ARG A 250 -53.74 10.34 -67.68
CA ARG A 250 -53.71 9.12 -68.49
C ARG A 250 -52.96 9.41 -69.78
N ASP A 251 -51.91 8.63 -70.03
CA ASP A 251 -51.00 8.76 -71.17
C ASP A 251 -50.47 10.19 -71.42
N TYR A 252 -50.20 10.92 -70.33
CA TYR A 252 -49.79 12.33 -70.34
C TYR A 252 -48.26 12.46 -70.44
N ASP A 253 -47.70 13.40 -71.22
CA ASP A 253 -46.23 13.52 -71.31
C ASP A 253 -45.63 13.86 -69.93
N VAL A 254 -44.59 13.12 -69.54
CA VAL A 254 -43.73 13.40 -68.38
C VAL A 254 -43.30 14.89 -68.34
N LYS A 255 -43.04 15.50 -69.49
CA LYS A 255 -42.61 16.90 -69.61
C LYS A 255 -43.71 17.88 -69.22
N ASP A 256 -44.93 17.65 -69.68
CA ASP A 256 -46.09 18.48 -69.34
C ASP A 256 -46.51 18.25 -67.88
N PHE A 257 -46.35 17.03 -67.34
CA PHE A 257 -46.51 16.77 -65.91
C PHE A 257 -45.55 17.63 -65.07
N PHE A 258 -44.25 17.63 -65.39
CA PHE A 258 -43.28 18.44 -64.64
C PHE A 258 -43.50 19.96 -64.83
N ARG A 259 -44.02 20.39 -65.99
CA ARG A 259 -44.45 21.78 -66.20
C ARG A 259 -45.65 22.13 -65.31
N LEU A 260 -46.65 21.27 -65.19
CA LEU A 260 -47.79 21.48 -64.29
C LEU A 260 -47.33 21.56 -62.82
N ILE A 261 -46.40 20.69 -62.41
CA ILE A 261 -45.76 20.79 -61.08
C ILE A 261 -44.98 22.11 -60.91
N SER A 262 -44.35 22.65 -61.97
CA SER A 262 -43.68 23.96 -61.91
C SER A 262 -44.66 25.12 -61.67
N GLU A 263 -45.85 25.05 -62.28
CA GLU A 263 -46.90 26.07 -62.17
C GLU A 263 -47.56 26.07 -60.78
N ILE A 264 -47.71 24.88 -60.17
CA ILE A 264 -48.25 24.69 -58.82
C ILE A 264 -47.20 25.01 -57.73
N SER A 265 -45.95 24.57 -57.90
CA SER A 265 -44.90 24.76 -56.88
C SER A 265 -44.22 26.14 -56.92
N GLY A 266 -44.39 26.90 -58.01
CA GLY A 266 -43.68 28.16 -58.25
C GLY A 266 -42.19 28.02 -58.56
N LEU A 267 -41.66 26.78 -58.65
CA LEU A 267 -40.26 26.49 -58.94
C LEU A 267 -39.98 26.52 -60.44
N ASN A 268 -38.84 27.08 -60.85
CA ASN A 268 -38.43 27.07 -62.25
C ASN A 268 -37.89 25.68 -62.64
N VAL A 269 -38.67 24.89 -63.39
CA VAL A 269 -38.26 23.54 -63.79
C VAL A 269 -37.40 23.58 -65.06
N VAL A 270 -36.27 22.87 -65.03
CA VAL A 270 -35.39 22.65 -66.19
C VAL A 270 -35.29 21.16 -66.46
N LEU A 271 -35.75 20.73 -67.64
CA LEU A 271 -35.76 19.33 -68.05
C LEU A 271 -34.54 19.01 -68.93
N ASP A 272 -33.85 17.91 -68.64
CA ASP A 272 -32.83 17.35 -69.52
C ASP A 272 -33.46 16.73 -70.79
N PRO A 273 -32.81 16.80 -71.98
CA PRO A 273 -33.37 16.24 -73.22
C PRO A 273 -33.69 14.73 -73.17
N ASN A 274 -33.06 13.98 -72.27
CA ASN A 274 -33.29 12.55 -72.09
C ASN A 274 -34.50 12.23 -71.17
N VAL A 275 -35.19 13.23 -70.63
CA VAL A 275 -36.44 13.06 -69.88
C VAL A 275 -37.61 12.91 -70.85
N GLY A 276 -38.28 11.76 -70.81
CA GLY A 276 -39.46 11.48 -71.65
C GLY A 276 -40.13 10.16 -71.31
N GLY A 277 -41.36 9.99 -71.80
CA GLY A 277 -42.27 8.89 -71.49
C GLY A 277 -43.68 9.43 -71.26
N THR A 278 -44.66 8.55 -71.05
CA THR A 278 -46.01 8.95 -70.66
C THR A 278 -46.34 8.47 -69.24
N VAL A 279 -46.95 9.36 -68.47
CA VAL A 279 -47.43 9.15 -67.09
C VAL A 279 -48.92 8.81 -67.13
N THR A 280 -49.27 7.71 -66.47
CA THR A 280 -50.66 7.41 -66.10
C THR A 280 -50.70 7.28 -64.58
N LEU A 281 -51.32 8.25 -63.91
CA LEU A 281 -51.29 8.39 -62.46
C LEU A 281 -52.59 9.05 -61.98
N LYS A 282 -53.18 8.48 -60.92
CA LYS A 282 -54.29 9.08 -60.20
C LYS A 282 -53.89 9.38 -58.76
N LEU A 283 -54.03 10.65 -58.38
CA LEU A 283 -53.76 11.18 -57.05
C LEU A 283 -55.03 11.80 -56.49
N THR A 284 -55.22 11.69 -55.18
CA THR A 284 -56.32 12.32 -54.46
C THR A 284 -55.79 12.78 -53.12
N ASP A 285 -55.80 14.10 -52.91
CA ASP A 285 -55.37 14.83 -51.72
C ASP A 285 -53.91 14.53 -51.31
N VAL A 286 -53.01 14.50 -52.31
CA VAL A 286 -51.58 14.19 -52.16
C VAL A 286 -50.74 15.48 -52.33
N PRO A 287 -49.81 15.81 -51.43
CA PRO A 287 -48.86 16.92 -51.62
C PRO A 287 -48.10 16.86 -52.96
N TRP A 288 -47.91 17.99 -53.64
CA TRP A 288 -47.26 18.00 -54.95
C TRP A 288 -45.80 17.48 -54.94
N ASP A 289 -45.10 17.61 -53.82
CA ASP A 289 -43.73 17.12 -53.63
C ASP A 289 -43.70 15.59 -53.44
N GLN A 290 -44.72 15.01 -52.79
CA GLN A 290 -44.95 13.57 -52.79
C GLN A 290 -45.31 13.04 -54.19
N ALA A 291 -46.16 13.77 -54.93
CA ALA A 291 -46.51 13.43 -56.30
C ALA A 291 -45.29 13.41 -57.23
N LEU A 292 -44.43 14.43 -57.10
CA LEU A 292 -43.16 14.56 -57.81
C LEU A 292 -42.21 13.40 -57.49
N ASP A 293 -41.98 13.11 -56.20
CA ASP A 293 -41.09 12.01 -55.75
C ASP A 293 -41.53 10.63 -56.29
N VAL A 294 -42.84 10.35 -56.28
CA VAL A 294 -43.39 9.09 -56.83
C VAL A 294 -43.11 8.97 -58.33
N VAL A 295 -43.28 10.04 -59.11
CA VAL A 295 -42.99 10.01 -60.56
C VAL A 295 -41.49 9.94 -60.83
N LEU A 296 -40.65 10.70 -60.10
CA LEU A 296 -39.19 10.60 -60.23
C LEU A 296 -38.69 9.17 -59.99
N LYS A 297 -39.18 8.52 -58.92
CA LYS A 297 -38.85 7.13 -58.59
C LYS A 297 -39.36 6.13 -59.62
N ASN A 298 -40.57 6.29 -60.14
CA ASN A 298 -41.15 5.34 -61.10
C ASN A 298 -40.36 5.27 -62.42
N TYR A 299 -39.87 6.40 -62.92
CA TYR A 299 -39.14 6.51 -64.19
C TYR A 299 -37.60 6.60 -64.02
N ASN A 300 -37.08 6.40 -62.79
CA ASN A 300 -35.65 6.54 -62.45
C ASN A 300 -35.03 7.90 -62.82
N PHE A 301 -35.83 8.97 -62.77
CA PHE A 301 -35.34 10.35 -62.80
C PHE A 301 -34.83 10.78 -61.43
N GLY A 302 -33.96 11.77 -61.42
CA GLY A 302 -33.51 12.47 -60.23
C GLY A 302 -33.75 13.97 -60.39
N ALA A 303 -33.98 14.66 -59.27
CA ALA A 303 -34.11 16.11 -59.23
C ALA A 303 -33.00 16.74 -58.40
N GLN A 304 -32.43 17.84 -58.88
CA GLN A 304 -31.50 18.68 -58.15
C GLN A 304 -32.10 20.08 -57.99
N LEU A 305 -32.42 20.45 -56.75
CA LEU A 305 -32.83 21.82 -56.41
C LEU A 305 -31.59 22.69 -56.26
N GLN A 306 -31.48 23.73 -57.08
CA GLN A 306 -30.41 24.72 -57.06
C GLN A 306 -31.03 26.11 -56.85
N GLY A 307 -31.27 26.46 -55.58
CA GLY A 307 -32.02 27.67 -55.23
C GLY A 307 -33.47 27.59 -55.71
N ASN A 308 -33.89 28.50 -56.58
CA ASN A 308 -35.25 28.57 -57.15
C ASN A 308 -35.41 27.80 -58.48
N VAL A 309 -34.42 26.96 -58.84
CA VAL A 309 -34.42 26.16 -60.07
C VAL A 309 -34.40 24.67 -59.71
N LEU A 310 -35.36 23.92 -60.23
CA LEU A 310 -35.48 22.47 -60.07
C LEU A 310 -35.05 21.79 -61.37
N ARG A 311 -33.80 21.29 -61.42
CA ARG A 311 -33.30 20.54 -62.57
C ARG A 311 -33.74 19.08 -62.46
N ILE A 312 -34.42 18.55 -63.48
CA ILE A 312 -34.85 17.15 -63.56
C ILE A 312 -34.13 16.47 -64.72
N ALA A 313 -33.48 15.33 -64.44
CA ALA A 313 -32.73 14.53 -65.40
C ALA A 313 -32.79 13.05 -65.04
N THR A 314 -32.17 12.17 -65.85
CA THR A 314 -32.05 10.74 -65.48
C THR A 314 -31.04 10.57 -64.35
N ASN A 315 -31.26 9.62 -63.43
CA ASN A 315 -30.27 9.36 -62.37
C ASN A 315 -28.89 8.99 -62.94
N ALA A 316 -28.83 8.35 -64.11
CA ALA A 316 -27.60 8.03 -64.82
C ALA A 316 -26.82 9.28 -65.29
N THR A 317 -27.50 10.31 -65.82
CA THR A 317 -26.83 11.57 -66.24
C THR A 317 -26.34 12.37 -65.03
N LEU A 318 -27.14 12.47 -63.97
CA LEU A 318 -26.73 13.14 -62.73
C LEU A 318 -25.54 12.44 -62.06
N GLN A 319 -25.53 11.10 -62.02
CA GLN A 319 -24.39 10.33 -61.51
C GLN A 319 -23.14 10.47 -62.40
N ALA A 320 -23.30 10.47 -63.73
CA ALA A 320 -22.19 10.68 -64.65
C ALA A 320 -21.56 12.08 -64.52
N GLU A 321 -22.39 13.13 -64.40
CA GLU A 321 -21.91 14.49 -64.15
C GLU A 321 -21.24 14.61 -62.78
N GLN A 322 -21.82 14.04 -61.72
CA GLN A 322 -21.24 14.09 -60.38
C GLN A 322 -19.91 13.30 -60.31
N ALA A 323 -19.81 12.17 -61.01
CA ALA A 323 -18.58 11.41 -61.18
C ALA A 323 -17.53 12.19 -61.99
N ALA A 324 -17.92 12.87 -63.06
CA ALA A 324 -17.04 13.73 -63.86
C ALA A 324 -16.55 14.96 -63.08
N GLN A 325 -17.41 15.60 -62.29
CA GLN A 325 -17.05 16.70 -61.39
C GLN A 325 -16.09 16.24 -60.30
N LYS A 326 -16.31 15.05 -59.72
CA LYS A 326 -15.36 14.47 -58.77
C LYS A 326 -14.04 14.15 -59.44
N ALA A 327 -14.04 13.45 -60.58
CA ALA A 327 -12.83 13.11 -61.32
C ALA A 327 -12.05 14.36 -61.76
N LEU A 328 -12.73 15.46 -62.08
CA LEU A 328 -12.11 16.75 -62.37
C LEU A 328 -11.42 17.36 -61.14
N ARG A 329 -12.04 17.29 -59.95
CA ARG A 329 -11.40 17.71 -58.68
C ARG A 329 -10.22 16.80 -58.33
N ASP A 330 -10.42 15.49 -58.35
CA ASP A 330 -9.37 14.49 -58.09
C ASP A 330 -8.18 14.68 -59.05
N ALA A 331 -8.43 15.04 -60.32
CA ALA A 331 -7.40 15.38 -61.30
C ALA A 331 -6.74 16.75 -61.08
N GLN A 332 -7.48 17.76 -60.60
CA GLN A 332 -6.92 19.06 -60.20
C GLN A 332 -6.01 18.93 -58.98
N ASP A 333 -6.41 18.18 -57.96
CA ASP A 333 -5.59 17.87 -56.79
C ASP A 333 -4.37 17.00 -57.16
N GLN A 334 -4.51 16.08 -58.13
CA GLN A 334 -3.36 15.34 -58.68
C GLN A 334 -2.42 16.22 -59.51
N ALA A 335 -2.92 17.21 -60.23
CA ALA A 335 -2.12 18.17 -61.00
C ALA A 335 -1.47 19.27 -60.13
N ALA A 336 -1.93 19.45 -58.89
CA ALA A 336 -1.39 20.45 -57.98
C ALA A 336 0.09 20.20 -57.63
N PRO A 337 0.91 21.26 -57.43
CA PRO A 337 2.27 21.11 -56.95
C PRO A 337 2.28 20.63 -55.50
N LEU A 338 3.09 19.61 -55.24
CA LEU A 338 3.41 19.16 -53.88
C LEU A 338 4.32 20.20 -53.20
N VAL A 339 4.00 20.53 -51.95
CA VAL A 339 4.78 21.41 -51.09
C VAL A 339 5.23 20.61 -49.87
N THR A 340 6.47 20.78 -49.44
CA THR A 340 6.99 20.20 -48.19
C THR A 340 7.02 21.27 -47.10
N ARG A 341 6.52 20.95 -45.90
CA ARG A 341 6.69 21.76 -44.69
C ARG A 341 7.19 20.89 -43.54
N THR A 342 7.98 21.49 -42.65
CA THR A 342 8.48 20.82 -41.44
C THR A 342 7.82 21.44 -40.21
N PHE A 343 7.17 20.61 -39.40
CA PHE A 343 6.61 20.98 -38.10
C PHE A 343 7.51 20.44 -36.99
N LEU A 344 7.89 21.26 -36.03
CA LEU A 344 8.59 20.82 -34.81
C LEU A 344 7.54 20.57 -33.72
N LEU A 345 7.68 19.47 -32.98
CA LEU A 345 6.76 19.10 -31.90
C LEU A 345 7.47 19.22 -30.54
N ASN A 346 6.79 19.82 -29.57
CA ASN A 346 7.35 20.25 -28.29
C ASN A 346 6.95 19.32 -27.14
N TYR A 347 5.75 18.75 -27.20
CA TYR A 347 5.15 17.95 -26.14
C TYR A 347 4.83 16.52 -26.59
N THR A 348 4.42 16.34 -27.85
CA THR A 348 3.99 15.04 -28.38
C THR A 348 5.04 14.42 -29.32
N ARG A 349 5.18 13.09 -29.32
CA ARG A 349 6.08 12.37 -30.23
C ARG A 349 5.57 12.38 -31.67
N GLY A 350 6.46 12.63 -32.62
CA GLY A 350 6.15 12.58 -34.06
C GLY A 350 5.53 11.26 -34.52
N ASP A 351 5.96 10.12 -33.98
CA ASP A 351 5.44 8.79 -34.35
C ASP A 351 3.93 8.71 -34.14
N THR A 352 3.47 9.10 -32.95
CA THR A 352 2.05 9.09 -32.55
C THR A 352 1.23 10.03 -33.42
N VAL A 353 1.71 11.26 -33.66
CA VAL A 353 1.01 12.25 -34.51
C VAL A 353 0.97 11.80 -35.97
N SER A 354 2.06 11.19 -36.48
CA SER A 354 2.13 10.69 -37.87
C SER A 354 1.11 9.59 -38.16
N ALA A 355 0.76 8.76 -37.16
CA ALA A 355 -0.27 7.73 -37.29
C ALA A 355 -1.67 8.37 -37.47
N THR A 356 -1.99 9.40 -36.71
CA THR A 356 -3.25 10.14 -36.80
C THR A 356 -3.36 10.94 -38.10
N LEU A 357 -2.31 11.64 -38.49
CA LEU A 357 -2.32 12.52 -39.67
C LEU A 357 -2.43 11.77 -41.01
N LYS A 358 -2.05 10.47 -41.09
CA LYS A 358 -2.13 9.69 -42.33
C LYS A 358 -3.53 9.62 -42.95
N GLY A 359 -4.59 9.74 -42.15
CA GLY A 359 -5.97 9.80 -42.64
C GLY A 359 -6.41 11.17 -43.20
N LEU A 360 -5.59 12.21 -43.05
CA LEU A 360 -5.86 13.59 -43.48
C LEU A 360 -5.07 14.01 -44.72
N LEU A 361 -4.12 13.19 -45.17
CA LEU A 361 -3.29 13.42 -46.36
C LEU A 361 -4.08 13.25 -47.66
N SER A 362 -3.63 13.90 -48.74
CA SER A 362 -4.06 13.52 -50.09
C SER A 362 -3.49 12.14 -50.49
N PRO A 363 -4.00 11.49 -51.56
CA PRO A 363 -3.43 10.26 -52.10
C PRO A 363 -1.97 10.37 -52.60
N ARG A 364 -1.43 11.59 -52.71
CA ARG A 364 -0.03 11.88 -53.06
C ARG A 364 0.80 12.35 -51.85
N GLY A 365 0.18 12.50 -50.69
CA GLY A 365 0.80 13.00 -49.47
C GLY A 365 1.71 11.98 -48.79
N ASN A 366 2.77 12.46 -48.13
CA ASN A 366 3.69 11.63 -47.36
C ASN A 366 4.15 12.35 -46.07
N ILE A 367 4.41 11.58 -45.02
CA ILE A 367 4.91 12.06 -43.73
C ILE A 367 6.18 11.28 -43.37
N ILE A 368 7.26 11.98 -43.07
CA ILE A 368 8.52 11.44 -42.56
C ILE A 368 8.79 12.06 -41.20
N THR A 369 9.08 11.23 -40.19
CA THR A 369 9.44 11.68 -38.84
C THR A 369 10.96 11.76 -38.69
N ASP A 370 11.50 12.92 -38.30
CA ASP A 370 12.87 13.07 -37.79
C ASP A 370 12.83 12.92 -36.26
N GLU A 371 13.02 11.69 -35.78
CA GLU A 371 13.05 11.37 -34.33
C GLU A 371 14.06 12.25 -33.57
N ARG A 372 15.21 12.54 -34.19
CA ARG A 372 16.34 13.25 -33.56
C ARG A 372 16.04 14.75 -33.35
N ARG A 373 15.06 15.30 -34.08
CA ARG A 373 14.53 16.66 -33.87
C ARG A 373 13.10 16.69 -33.32
N ASN A 374 12.47 15.53 -33.09
CA ASN A 374 11.02 15.38 -32.90
C ASN A 374 10.20 16.21 -33.89
N ALA A 375 10.52 16.09 -35.19
CA ALA A 375 9.92 16.90 -36.24
C ALA A 375 9.19 16.05 -37.29
N LEU A 376 8.09 16.57 -37.81
CA LEU A 376 7.32 15.98 -38.91
C LEU A 376 7.61 16.74 -40.21
N ILE A 377 8.22 16.06 -41.17
CA ILE A 377 8.40 16.53 -42.53
C ILE A 377 7.21 16.02 -43.33
N VAL A 378 6.29 16.91 -43.68
CA VAL A 378 5.04 16.60 -44.38
C VAL A 378 5.11 17.15 -45.80
N THR A 379 4.88 16.31 -46.81
CA THR A 379 4.81 16.70 -48.22
C THR A 379 3.40 16.42 -48.73
N ASP A 380 2.66 17.45 -49.11
CA ASP A 380 1.28 17.31 -49.61
C ASP A 380 0.86 18.51 -50.48
N ILE A 381 -0.39 18.54 -50.95
CA ILE A 381 -0.99 19.66 -51.67
C ILE A 381 -1.28 20.86 -50.74
N SER A 382 -1.18 22.08 -51.29
CA SER A 382 -1.29 23.33 -50.51
C SER A 382 -2.59 23.47 -49.71
N SER A 383 -3.70 22.91 -50.21
CA SER A 383 -5.02 22.94 -49.57
C SER A 383 -5.11 22.17 -48.25
N GLN A 384 -4.36 21.07 -48.09
CA GLN A 384 -4.42 20.26 -46.86
C GLN A 384 -3.60 20.84 -45.71
N PHE A 385 -2.61 21.70 -45.98
CA PHE A 385 -1.74 22.24 -44.93
C PHE A 385 -2.49 23.04 -43.86
N THR A 386 -3.62 23.68 -44.18
CA THR A 386 -4.47 24.37 -43.20
C THR A 386 -5.10 23.38 -42.19
N ASN A 387 -5.50 22.20 -42.67
CA ASN A 387 -6.09 21.14 -41.86
C ASN A 387 -5.01 20.43 -41.03
N ILE A 388 -3.86 20.16 -41.65
CA ILE A 388 -2.71 19.52 -41.00
C ILE A 388 -2.12 20.42 -39.91
N GLU A 389 -1.94 21.72 -40.17
CA GLU A 389 -1.38 22.68 -39.20
C GLU A 389 -2.30 22.89 -37.99
N SER A 390 -3.61 22.96 -38.20
CA SER A 390 -4.59 23.07 -37.11
C SER A 390 -4.67 21.78 -36.27
N MET A 391 -4.64 20.60 -36.92
CA MET A 391 -4.56 19.31 -36.23
C MET A 391 -3.24 19.14 -35.44
N VAL A 392 -2.09 19.53 -36.01
CA VAL A 392 -0.79 19.51 -35.31
C VAL A 392 -0.80 20.41 -34.09
N LYS A 393 -1.33 21.64 -34.19
CA LYS A 393 -1.45 22.57 -33.06
C LYS A 393 -2.38 22.08 -31.95
N PHE A 394 -3.39 21.27 -32.29
CA PHE A 394 -4.27 20.63 -31.31
C PHE A 394 -3.61 19.42 -30.63
N LEU A 395 -2.79 18.65 -31.35
CA LEU A 395 -2.12 17.45 -30.83
C LEU A 395 -0.80 17.74 -30.10
N ASP A 396 -0.13 18.85 -30.37
CA ASP A 396 1.07 19.30 -29.66
C ASP A 396 0.72 20.27 -28.51
N THR A 397 -0.23 19.87 -27.66
CA THR A 397 -0.59 20.59 -26.42
C THR A 397 0.05 19.94 -25.19
N PRO A 398 0.44 20.72 -24.17
CA PRO A 398 1.11 20.20 -22.98
C PRO A 398 0.19 19.25 -22.17
N ALA A 399 0.61 18.01 -21.99
CA ALA A 399 -0.11 17.03 -21.19
C ALA A 399 -0.17 17.46 -19.71
N GLN A 400 -1.39 17.49 -19.16
CA GLN A 400 -1.62 17.67 -17.72
C GLN A 400 -0.97 16.54 -16.91
N GLN A 401 -0.46 16.88 -15.72
CA GLN A 401 0.17 15.94 -14.81
C GLN A 401 -0.75 15.65 -13.61
N VAL A 402 -0.61 14.46 -13.04
CA VAL A 402 -1.29 14.04 -11.81
C VAL A 402 -0.24 13.53 -10.83
N GLU A 403 -0.24 14.07 -9.61
CA GLU A 403 0.42 13.48 -8.45
C GLU A 403 -0.57 12.51 -7.77
N ILE A 404 -0.15 11.29 -7.51
CA ILE A 404 -0.95 10.29 -6.79
C ILE A 404 -0.25 9.98 -5.46
N GLU A 405 -0.92 10.29 -4.34
CA GLU A 405 -0.57 9.76 -3.02
C GLU A 405 -1.43 8.52 -2.74
N ALA A 406 -0.81 7.38 -2.46
CA ALA A 406 -1.49 6.26 -1.83
C ALA A 406 -1.11 6.18 -0.34
N ARG A 407 -2.03 5.72 0.50
CA ARG A 407 -1.77 5.48 1.92
C ARG A 407 -2.20 4.07 2.28
N LEU A 408 -1.24 3.26 2.72
CA LEU A 408 -1.50 1.97 3.35
C LEU A 408 -1.54 2.19 4.86
N LEU A 409 -2.68 1.92 5.48
CA LEU A 409 -2.82 1.89 6.93
C LEU A 409 -2.96 0.44 7.38
N GLN A 410 -2.12 0.01 8.31
CA GLN A 410 -2.30 -1.27 9.00
C GLN A 410 -2.28 -1.02 10.51
N ALA A 411 -3.28 -1.53 11.22
CA ALA A 411 -3.34 -1.53 12.67
C ALA A 411 -3.44 -2.97 13.18
N ASN A 412 -2.62 -3.32 14.16
CA ASN A 412 -2.60 -4.64 14.79
C ASN A 412 -2.76 -4.45 16.30
N LYS A 413 -3.76 -5.10 16.88
CA LYS A 413 -4.08 -5.05 18.31
C LYS A 413 -4.13 -6.47 18.85
N SER A 414 -3.32 -6.76 19.87
CA SER A 414 -3.30 -8.05 20.54
C SER A 414 -3.64 -7.89 22.02
N PHE A 415 -4.38 -8.86 22.53
CA PHE A 415 -4.70 -9.02 23.94
C PHE A 415 -4.47 -10.48 24.30
N SER A 416 -3.67 -10.74 25.32
CA SER A 416 -3.50 -12.06 25.89
C SER A 416 -3.73 -11.97 27.38
N ARG A 417 -4.59 -12.83 27.92
CA ARG A 417 -4.82 -12.97 29.35
C ARG A 417 -4.82 -14.43 29.71
N ASP A 418 -3.97 -14.81 30.64
CA ASP A 418 -3.78 -16.17 31.09
C ASP A 418 -3.91 -16.18 32.62
N ILE A 419 -4.72 -17.11 33.13
CA ILE A 419 -5.01 -17.30 34.55
C ILE A 419 -4.89 -18.79 34.78
N GLY A 420 -3.93 -19.19 35.59
CA GLY A 420 -3.52 -20.58 35.74
C GLY A 420 -3.13 -20.91 37.17
N ASN A 421 -3.28 -22.16 37.56
CA ASN A 421 -3.04 -22.62 38.91
C ASN A 421 -2.23 -23.94 38.94
N GLN A 422 -1.39 -24.08 39.97
CA GLN A 422 -0.70 -25.33 40.28
C GLN A 422 -1.00 -25.71 41.73
N ILE A 423 -1.35 -26.97 41.99
CA ILE A 423 -1.66 -27.47 43.34
C ILE A 423 -0.93 -28.79 43.57
N GLY A 424 0.00 -28.80 44.53
CA GLY A 424 0.65 -30.00 45.04
C GLY A 424 0.14 -30.39 46.42
N LEU A 425 -0.14 -31.69 46.62
CA LEU A 425 -0.35 -32.28 47.94
C LEU A 425 0.73 -33.31 48.25
N LEU A 426 1.28 -33.27 49.45
CA LEU A 426 2.20 -34.28 49.97
C LEU A 426 1.73 -34.79 51.34
N PHE A 427 1.96 -36.09 51.56
CA PHE A 427 1.72 -36.80 52.81
C PHE A 427 3.01 -37.55 53.18
N GLY A 428 3.60 -37.30 54.35
CA GLY A 428 4.88 -37.93 54.70
C GLY A 428 5.46 -37.54 56.07
N ASN A 429 6.19 -38.48 56.67
CA ASN A 429 6.82 -38.32 57.99
C ASN A 429 8.06 -37.40 57.95
N ARG A 430 8.28 -36.69 59.05
CA ARG A 430 9.18 -35.51 59.21
C ARG A 430 10.70 -35.71 59.06
N THR A 431 11.18 -36.86 58.57
CA THR A 431 12.62 -37.22 58.58
C THR A 431 13.31 -37.06 57.22
N GLY A 432 12.65 -36.44 56.24
CA GLY A 432 13.19 -36.20 54.90
C GLY A 432 12.68 -34.90 54.26
N ASN A 433 13.56 -34.25 53.51
CA ASN A 433 13.42 -32.96 52.81
C ASN A 433 12.03 -32.56 52.27
N VAL A 434 11.73 -31.25 52.36
CA VAL A 434 10.54 -30.62 51.78
C VAL A 434 10.81 -30.26 50.32
N LEU A 435 10.07 -30.88 49.41
CA LEU A 435 10.11 -30.62 47.98
C LEU A 435 9.08 -29.54 47.61
N THR A 436 9.54 -28.40 47.07
CA THR A 436 8.67 -27.31 46.59
C THR A 436 8.26 -27.53 45.14
N GLY A 437 7.03 -27.21 44.75
CA GLY A 437 6.47 -27.48 43.41
C GLY A 437 7.06 -26.68 42.23
N LEU A 438 8.17 -25.95 42.42
CA LEU A 438 8.80 -25.16 41.37
C LEU A 438 9.56 -26.04 40.37
N PRO A 439 9.24 -26.03 39.06
CA PRO A 439 10.12 -26.62 38.06
C PRO A 439 11.49 -25.90 38.06
N ASN A 440 12.54 -26.67 37.75
CA ASN A 440 13.96 -26.47 38.11
C ASN A 440 14.68 -25.25 37.47
N SER A 441 13.94 -24.21 37.07
CA SER A 441 14.40 -23.02 36.35
C SER A 441 13.58 -21.77 36.73
N SER A 442 13.29 -21.61 38.03
CA SER A 442 12.71 -20.38 38.58
C SER A 442 13.53 -19.97 39.81
N SER A 443 14.15 -18.79 39.78
CA SER A 443 14.75 -18.20 40.99
C SER A 443 13.60 -17.76 41.91
N GLY A 444 13.17 -18.66 42.79
CA GLY A 444 12.20 -18.35 43.83
C GLY A 444 12.78 -17.42 44.89
N PHE A 445 11.93 -16.62 45.54
CA PHE A 445 12.33 -15.72 46.61
C PHE A 445 13.11 -16.47 47.70
N ALA A 446 14.38 -16.09 47.91
CA ALA A 446 15.26 -16.75 48.87
C ALA A 446 14.77 -16.54 50.31
N ARG A 447 14.07 -17.53 50.85
CA ARG A 447 13.55 -17.52 52.23
C ARG A 447 14.65 -17.92 53.22
N ASN A 448 14.70 -17.23 54.36
CA ASN A 448 15.64 -17.52 55.44
C ASN A 448 14.86 -17.77 56.76
N PRO A 449 15.05 -18.91 57.46
CA PRO A 449 15.83 -20.08 57.05
C PRO A 449 15.26 -20.73 55.77
N PRO A 450 16.11 -21.31 54.90
CA PRO A 450 15.65 -22.00 53.71
C PRO A 450 14.93 -23.31 54.09
N PRO A 451 13.88 -23.71 53.35
CA PRO A 451 13.33 -25.05 53.45
C PRO A 451 14.40 -26.08 53.05
N ARG A 452 14.33 -27.30 53.63
CA ARG A 452 15.24 -28.40 53.29
C ARG A 452 14.88 -28.98 51.91
N VAL A 453 15.32 -28.35 50.83
CA VAL A 453 15.06 -28.80 49.45
C VAL A 453 15.80 -30.11 49.15
N ALA A 454 15.12 -31.08 48.55
CA ALA A 454 15.75 -32.20 47.84
C ALA A 454 15.69 -31.95 46.33
N THR A 455 16.84 -32.04 45.66
CA THR A 455 16.91 -32.09 44.20
C THR A 455 16.74 -33.53 43.72
N GLY A 456 15.50 -33.98 43.51
CA GLY A 456 15.24 -35.30 42.93
C GLY A 456 13.79 -35.78 43.01
N SER A 457 13.21 -36.11 41.85
CA SER A 457 11.81 -36.53 41.64
C SER A 457 10.75 -35.46 41.96
N GLY A 458 9.64 -35.46 41.22
CA GLY A 458 8.62 -34.40 41.29
C GLY A 458 7.50 -34.67 42.30
N VAL A 459 6.84 -33.59 42.75
CA VAL A 459 5.57 -33.66 43.49
C VAL A 459 4.46 -34.21 42.57
N PRO A 460 3.57 -35.10 43.04
CA PRO A 460 2.34 -35.40 42.32
C PRO A 460 1.40 -34.18 42.37
N LEU A 461 1.45 -33.36 41.32
CA LEU A 461 0.57 -32.21 41.15
C LEU A 461 -0.85 -32.67 40.79
N ILE A 462 -1.85 -32.13 41.49
CA ILE A 462 -3.29 -32.35 41.23
C ILE A 462 -3.76 -31.44 40.09
N SER A 463 -3.14 -30.28 39.95
CA SER A 463 -3.17 -29.43 38.76
C SER A 463 -1.77 -28.90 38.48
N ASP A 464 -1.37 -28.89 37.21
CA ASP A 464 -0.12 -28.29 36.73
C ASP A 464 -0.43 -27.38 35.53
N PHE A 465 -1.09 -26.26 35.82
CA PHE A 465 -1.57 -25.32 34.81
C PHE A 465 -1.01 -23.92 35.07
N ALA A 466 0.31 -23.78 35.13
CA ALA A 466 0.95 -22.47 35.26
C ALA A 466 0.66 -21.55 34.06
N ALA A 467 0.32 -20.29 34.33
CA ALA A 467 0.18 -19.26 33.30
C ALA A 467 1.53 -18.94 32.65
N ALA A 468 1.51 -18.60 31.35
CA ALA A 468 2.71 -18.39 30.53
C ALA A 468 3.61 -17.24 30.99
N GLY A 469 3.07 -16.26 31.74
CA GLY A 469 3.82 -15.19 32.40
C GLY A 469 3.96 -15.43 33.90
N LYS A 470 5.19 -15.56 34.40
CA LYS A 470 5.49 -15.90 35.80
C LYS A 470 5.31 -14.75 36.80
N ALA A 471 4.09 -14.21 36.90
CA ALA A 471 3.63 -13.43 38.05
C ALA A 471 2.60 -14.26 38.82
N GLY A 472 2.84 -14.50 40.12
CA GLY A 472 1.97 -15.36 40.91
C GLY A 472 2.28 -15.31 42.41
N LEU A 473 1.33 -15.83 43.19
CA LEU A 473 1.39 -15.96 44.65
C LEU A 473 1.45 -17.45 45.00
N SER A 474 2.36 -17.82 45.89
CA SER A 474 2.43 -19.17 46.45
C SER A 474 1.97 -19.22 47.91
N PHE A 475 1.15 -20.20 48.24
CA PHE A 475 0.56 -20.43 49.54
C PHE A 475 0.95 -21.82 50.04
N LEU A 476 1.73 -21.85 51.13
CA LEU A 476 2.20 -23.08 51.76
C LEU A 476 1.42 -23.34 53.05
N ILE A 477 0.55 -24.35 53.05
CA ILE A 477 -0.32 -24.69 54.17
C ILE A 477 0.10 -26.05 54.74
N GLN A 478 0.49 -26.06 56.02
CA GLN A 478 0.90 -27.28 56.75
C GLN A 478 -0.05 -27.53 57.95
N PRO A 479 -1.20 -28.20 57.74
CA PRO A 479 -2.21 -28.42 58.77
C PRO A 479 -1.86 -29.64 59.64
N GLY A 480 -0.80 -29.51 60.45
CA GLY A 480 -0.30 -30.58 61.31
C GLY A 480 1.01 -31.21 60.83
N GLY A 481 1.36 -32.37 61.39
CA GLY A 481 2.72 -32.90 61.32
C GLY A 481 3.24 -33.17 59.90
N ASP A 482 2.39 -33.81 59.10
CA ASP A 482 2.79 -34.75 58.04
C ASP A 482 2.01 -34.53 56.73
N VAL A 483 1.31 -33.39 56.61
CA VAL A 483 0.54 -32.97 55.42
C VAL A 483 1.04 -31.61 54.96
N LEU A 484 1.26 -31.45 53.66
CA LEU A 484 1.69 -30.19 53.06
C LEU A 484 0.91 -29.92 51.76
N LEU A 485 0.35 -28.72 51.67
CA LEU A 485 -0.32 -28.17 50.49
C LEU A 485 0.51 -26.98 49.98
N ASP A 486 0.91 -27.04 48.72
CA ASP A 486 1.63 -25.98 47.99
C ASP A 486 0.72 -25.54 46.82
N GLU A 487 0.09 -24.37 46.95
CA GLU A 487 -0.78 -23.79 45.92
C GLU A 487 -0.10 -22.56 45.30
N ILE A 488 -0.01 -22.52 43.96
CA ILE A 488 0.51 -21.40 43.20
C ILE A 488 -0.58 -20.87 42.28
N ILE A 489 -1.04 -19.64 42.52
CA ILE A 489 -1.96 -18.92 41.64
C ILE A 489 -1.13 -17.98 40.76
N SER A 490 -1.25 -18.10 39.44
CA SER A 490 -0.48 -17.36 38.45
C SER A 490 -1.40 -16.60 37.48
N VAL A 491 -1.05 -15.34 37.20
CA VAL A 491 -1.87 -14.43 36.38
C VAL A 491 -0.97 -13.61 35.47
N PHE A 492 -1.33 -13.56 34.19
CA PHE A 492 -0.65 -12.77 33.17
C PHE A 492 -1.69 -12.03 32.32
N GLU A 493 -1.45 -10.75 32.05
CA GLU A 493 -2.17 -10.01 31.00
C GLU A 493 -1.19 -9.14 30.22
N ALA A 494 -1.27 -9.21 28.89
CA ALA A 494 -0.48 -8.42 27.95
C ALA A 494 -1.39 -7.76 26.90
N ARG A 495 -1.07 -6.52 26.55
CA ARG A 495 -1.79 -5.71 25.56
C ARG A 495 -0.79 -5.12 24.58
N GLY A 496 -0.88 -5.48 23.30
CA GLY A 496 -0.05 -4.96 22.22
C GLY A 496 -0.86 -4.10 21.27
N THR A 497 -0.28 -3.00 20.80
CA THR A 497 -0.86 -2.14 19.76
C THR A 497 0.25 -1.64 18.83
N ALA A 498 0.17 -1.96 17.55
CA ALA A 498 1.07 -1.49 16.51
C ALA A 498 0.26 -0.83 15.39
N ARG A 499 0.80 0.26 14.81
CA ARG A 499 0.20 0.95 13.67
C ARG A 499 1.27 1.35 12.66
N LEU A 500 1.20 0.79 11.46
CA LEU A 500 2.04 1.10 10.32
C LEU A 500 1.29 2.04 9.37
N ILE A 501 2.00 3.04 8.83
CA ILE A 501 1.49 3.92 7.78
C ILE A 501 2.54 4.07 6.69
N SER A 502 2.27 3.58 5.48
CA SER A 502 3.13 3.78 4.31
C SER A 502 2.48 4.80 3.36
N ARG A 503 3.25 5.74 2.83
CA ARG A 503 2.77 6.84 1.97
C ARG A 503 3.57 7.00 0.66
N PRO A 504 3.55 6.01 -0.26
CA PRO A 504 4.15 6.18 -1.58
C PRO A 504 3.43 7.29 -2.36
N ARG A 505 4.22 8.17 -3.00
CA ARG A 505 3.77 9.24 -3.88
C ARG A 505 4.48 9.13 -5.22
N VAL A 506 3.77 9.34 -6.32
CA VAL A 506 4.31 9.33 -7.68
C VAL A 506 3.58 10.35 -8.55
N THR A 507 4.31 11.04 -9.42
CA THR A 507 3.72 11.99 -10.40
C THR A 507 3.88 11.42 -11.80
N THR A 508 2.84 11.50 -12.62
CA THR A 508 2.85 11.05 -14.02
C THR A 508 1.99 11.95 -14.90
N GLN A 509 2.12 11.81 -16.22
CA GLN A 509 1.28 12.51 -17.19
C GLN A 509 -0.06 11.79 -17.38
N ASN A 510 -1.07 12.51 -17.86
CA ASN A 510 -2.38 11.96 -18.21
C ASN A 510 -2.23 10.76 -19.18
N ASN A 511 -2.89 9.64 -18.88
CA ASN A 511 -2.82 8.34 -19.57
C ASN A 511 -1.46 7.61 -19.53
N VAL A 512 -0.43 8.14 -18.86
CA VAL A 512 0.89 7.49 -18.79
C VAL A 512 1.01 6.64 -17.51
N PRO A 513 1.30 5.33 -17.59
CA PRO A 513 1.49 4.49 -16.41
C PRO A 513 2.79 4.85 -15.69
N ALA A 514 2.73 4.86 -14.35
CA ALA A 514 3.90 5.04 -13.50
C ALA A 514 3.92 4.06 -12.34
N THR A 515 5.13 3.63 -11.96
CA THR A 515 5.38 2.66 -10.89
C THR A 515 6.44 3.21 -9.94
N ILE A 516 6.17 3.15 -8.63
CA ILE A 516 7.15 3.36 -7.58
C ILE A 516 7.23 2.11 -6.71
N GLN A 517 8.45 1.71 -6.33
CA GLN A 517 8.68 0.54 -5.49
C GLN A 517 9.76 0.78 -4.44
N GLN A 518 9.56 0.24 -3.24
CA GLN A 518 10.50 0.28 -2.12
C GLN A 518 10.50 -1.07 -1.43
N GLY A 519 11.66 -1.60 -1.04
CA GLY A 519 11.73 -2.85 -0.29
C GLY A 519 13.12 -3.46 -0.22
N THR A 520 13.17 -4.75 0.10
CA THR A 520 14.42 -5.52 0.27
C THR A 520 14.41 -6.77 -0.62
N GLN A 521 15.58 -7.37 -0.81
CA GLN A 521 15.72 -8.67 -1.48
C GLN A 521 16.40 -9.65 -0.53
N ILE A 522 15.88 -10.87 -0.45
CA ILE A 522 16.48 -11.96 0.34
C ILE A 522 17.08 -12.97 -0.64
N PRO A 523 18.39 -13.29 -0.54
CA PRO A 523 18.99 -14.37 -1.30
C PRO A 523 18.52 -15.72 -0.75
N VAL A 524 17.78 -16.47 -1.56
CA VAL A 524 17.43 -17.86 -1.30
C VAL A 524 18.44 -18.75 -2.02
N GLN A 525 19.07 -19.67 -1.28
CA GLN A 525 20.00 -20.64 -1.87
C GLN A 525 19.25 -21.93 -2.23
N THR A 526 19.38 -22.36 -3.48
CA THR A 526 18.84 -23.65 -3.97
C THR A 526 20.01 -24.54 -4.39
N ASN A 527 20.04 -25.77 -3.88
CA ASN A 527 20.98 -26.78 -4.34
C ASN A 527 20.29 -27.65 -5.39
N VAL A 528 20.80 -27.62 -6.63
CA VAL A 528 20.31 -28.42 -7.75
C VAL A 528 21.53 -29.11 -8.36
N ASN A 529 21.55 -30.44 -8.38
CA ASN A 529 22.65 -31.26 -8.92
C ASN A 529 24.03 -30.82 -8.37
N ASN A 530 24.15 -30.70 -7.05
CA ASN A 530 25.32 -30.21 -6.31
C ASN A 530 25.77 -28.77 -6.63
N THR A 531 25.06 -28.05 -7.51
CA THR A 531 25.31 -26.64 -7.82
C THR A 531 24.48 -25.76 -6.88
N ILE A 532 25.15 -24.84 -6.16
CA ILE A 532 24.49 -23.86 -5.30
C ILE A 532 24.14 -22.64 -6.15
N THR A 533 22.86 -22.47 -6.46
CA THR A 533 22.33 -21.28 -7.13
C THR A 533 21.74 -20.33 -6.09
N VAL A 534 21.97 -19.03 -6.26
CA VAL A 534 21.40 -17.99 -5.38
C VAL A 534 20.35 -17.21 -6.15
N GLN A 535 19.09 -17.29 -5.72
CA GLN A 535 17.97 -16.55 -6.30
C GLN A 535 17.52 -15.44 -5.34
N PHE A 536 17.51 -14.20 -5.79
CA PHE A 536 17.01 -13.07 -5.00
C PHE A 536 15.49 -12.96 -5.11
N THR A 537 14.78 -13.18 -4.00
CA THR A 537 13.34 -12.93 -3.89
C THR A 537 13.12 -11.53 -3.36
N SER A 538 12.31 -10.73 -4.05
CA SER A 538 12.03 -9.33 -3.69
C SER A 538 10.77 -9.18 -2.84
N PHE A 539 10.88 -8.36 -1.80
CA PHE A 539 9.84 -8.05 -0.82
C PHE A 539 9.63 -6.54 -0.83
N THR A 540 8.67 -6.08 -1.64
CA THR A 540 8.45 -4.66 -1.92
C THR A 540 7.03 -4.19 -1.61
N LEU A 541 6.94 -2.92 -1.21
CA LEU A 541 5.77 -2.09 -1.42
C LEU A 541 5.85 -1.54 -2.86
N ASN A 542 4.91 -1.90 -3.72
CA ASN A 542 4.77 -1.39 -5.08
C ASN A 542 3.45 -0.60 -5.19
N LEU A 543 3.52 0.58 -5.82
CA LEU A 543 2.36 1.34 -6.28
C LEU A 543 2.52 1.52 -7.80
N THR A 544 1.63 0.90 -8.57
CA THR A 544 1.53 1.07 -10.03
C THR A 544 0.19 1.72 -10.36
N VAL A 545 0.22 2.82 -11.10
CA VAL A 545 -0.95 3.67 -11.37
C VAL A 545 -1.01 4.13 -12.83
N THR A 546 -2.23 4.32 -13.34
CA THR A 546 -2.51 4.99 -14.61
C THR A 546 -3.70 5.94 -14.40
N PRO A 547 -3.47 7.27 -14.36
CA PRO A 547 -4.54 8.25 -14.27
C PRO A 547 -5.07 8.62 -15.66
N GLN A 548 -6.38 8.86 -15.75
CA GLN A 548 -7.04 9.48 -16.90
C GLN A 548 -7.90 10.64 -16.39
N ILE A 549 -7.57 11.87 -16.79
CA ILE A 549 -8.34 13.07 -16.46
C ILE A 549 -9.55 13.16 -17.40
N THR A 550 -10.73 13.47 -16.84
CA THR A 550 -11.98 13.70 -17.57
C THR A 550 -12.26 15.20 -17.73
N GLU A 551 -13.09 15.57 -18.71
CA GLU A 551 -13.51 16.97 -18.93
C GLU A 551 -14.18 17.61 -17.70
N ALA A 552 -14.81 16.80 -16.84
CA ALA A 552 -15.42 17.23 -15.59
C ALA A 552 -14.39 17.49 -14.45
N GLY A 553 -13.08 17.44 -14.71
CA GLY A 553 -12.03 17.61 -13.70
C GLY A 553 -11.90 16.44 -12.72
N THR A 554 -12.61 15.33 -12.94
CA THR A 554 -12.45 14.10 -12.15
C THR A 554 -11.43 13.17 -12.80
N ILE A 555 -10.77 12.36 -11.98
CA ILE A 555 -9.62 11.53 -12.35
C ILE A 555 -10.04 10.07 -12.24
N LEU A 556 -10.14 9.41 -13.39
CA LEU A 556 -10.34 7.97 -13.49
C LEU A 556 -8.98 7.29 -13.27
N LEU A 557 -8.81 6.64 -12.13
CA LEU A 557 -7.53 6.11 -11.69
C LEU A 557 -7.58 4.58 -11.64
N ARG A 558 -6.80 3.93 -12.52
CA ARG A 558 -6.45 2.52 -12.35
C ARG A 558 -5.25 2.45 -11.40
N ALA A 559 -5.37 1.68 -10.32
CA ALA A 559 -4.33 1.55 -9.31
C ALA A 559 -4.16 0.10 -8.88
N ALA A 560 -2.91 -0.35 -8.78
CA ALA A 560 -2.50 -1.59 -8.15
C ALA A 560 -1.49 -1.28 -7.05
N ILE A 561 -1.80 -1.69 -5.83
CA ILE A 561 -0.94 -1.54 -4.65
C ILE A 561 -0.64 -2.95 -4.15
N THR A 562 0.64 -3.31 -4.04
CA THR A 562 1.07 -4.55 -3.39
C THR A 562 2.07 -4.24 -2.27
N ASN A 563 2.03 -5.01 -1.19
CA ASN A 563 2.99 -4.95 -0.10
C ASN A 563 3.36 -6.38 0.29
N SER A 564 4.59 -6.79 -0.02
CA SER A 564 5.12 -8.12 0.28
C SER A 564 6.16 -8.03 1.38
N GLN A 565 5.98 -8.78 2.47
CA GLN A 565 6.85 -8.79 3.64
C GLN A 565 7.28 -10.23 4.03
N PRO A 566 8.53 -10.45 4.46
CA PRO A 566 9.00 -11.76 4.89
C PRO A 566 8.51 -12.09 6.31
N ASP A 567 7.75 -13.18 6.45
CA ASP A 567 7.35 -13.77 7.73
C ASP A 567 8.35 -14.86 8.12
N PHE A 568 9.33 -14.46 8.92
CA PHE A 568 10.35 -15.32 9.53
C PHE A 568 9.81 -16.23 10.64
N ALA A 569 8.65 -15.93 11.24
CA ALA A 569 8.07 -16.77 12.29
C ALA A 569 7.47 -18.07 11.73
N LYS A 570 7.19 -18.11 10.42
CA LYS A 570 6.75 -19.30 9.66
C LYS A 570 7.80 -19.78 8.65
N ALA A 571 9.09 -19.60 8.94
CA ALA A 571 10.16 -20.05 8.06
C ALA A 571 10.22 -21.59 7.94
N VAL A 572 10.41 -22.09 6.72
CA VAL A 572 10.57 -23.53 6.42
C VAL A 572 11.98 -23.76 5.87
N GLY A 573 12.76 -24.62 6.53
CA GLY A 573 14.15 -24.86 6.14
C GLY A 573 15.06 -23.61 6.21
N GLY A 574 14.70 -22.62 7.04
CA GLY A 574 15.38 -21.33 7.13
C GLY A 574 14.92 -20.27 6.11
N ILE A 575 14.07 -20.64 5.16
CA ILE A 575 13.50 -19.71 4.17
C ILE A 575 12.21 -19.10 4.76
N PRO A 576 12.10 -17.76 4.90
CA PRO A 576 10.87 -17.13 5.41
C PRO A 576 9.71 -17.28 4.42
N SER A 577 8.50 -17.38 4.96
CA SER A 577 7.28 -17.32 4.13
C SER A 577 6.97 -15.88 3.71
N VAL A 578 6.10 -15.69 2.70
CA VAL A 578 5.75 -14.35 2.19
C VAL A 578 4.36 -13.96 2.69
N SER A 579 4.26 -12.87 3.43
CA SER A 579 2.99 -12.20 3.73
C SER A 579 2.77 -11.09 2.69
N THR A 580 1.82 -11.31 1.78
CA THR A 580 1.47 -10.35 0.73
C THR A 580 0.10 -9.75 0.98
N GLN A 581 -0.02 -8.43 0.96
CA GLN A 581 -1.28 -7.72 0.84
C GLN A 581 -1.36 -7.06 -0.55
N SER A 582 -2.53 -7.04 -1.17
CA SER A 582 -2.71 -6.52 -2.53
C SER A 582 -4.10 -5.92 -2.71
N ALA A 583 -4.18 -4.82 -3.46
CA ALA A 583 -5.42 -4.20 -3.89
C ALA A 583 -5.27 -3.63 -5.31
N THR A 584 -6.06 -4.14 -6.25
CA THR A 584 -6.12 -3.65 -7.64
C THR A 584 -7.53 -3.19 -7.95
N THR A 585 -7.68 -1.95 -8.42
CA THR A 585 -8.99 -1.36 -8.72
C THR A 585 -8.93 -0.33 -9.86
N GLN A 586 -10.10 0.10 -10.31
CA GLN A 586 -10.28 1.28 -11.15
C GLN A 586 -11.42 2.13 -10.57
N VAL A 587 -11.10 3.35 -10.15
CA VAL A 587 -12.01 4.24 -9.40
C VAL A 587 -12.01 5.65 -9.98
N LEU A 588 -13.17 6.32 -9.94
CA LEU A 588 -13.30 7.73 -10.33
C LEU A 588 -13.25 8.61 -9.08
N ILE A 589 -12.36 9.60 -9.05
CA ILE A 589 -12.10 10.43 -7.86
C ILE A 589 -12.04 11.92 -8.27
N PRO A 590 -12.69 12.84 -7.54
CA PRO A 590 -12.47 14.29 -7.73
C PRO A 590 -11.03 14.71 -7.47
N ASP A 591 -10.59 15.80 -8.09
CA ASP A 591 -9.26 16.38 -7.81
C ASP A 591 -9.06 16.66 -6.30
N GLY A 592 -7.92 16.21 -5.76
CA GLY A 592 -7.58 16.32 -4.34
C GLY A 592 -8.40 15.46 -3.38
N GLY A 593 -9.42 14.75 -3.86
CA GLY A 593 -10.27 13.87 -3.06
C GLY A 593 -9.57 12.56 -2.66
N THR A 594 -9.88 12.03 -1.48
CA THR A 594 -9.38 10.73 -1.02
C THR A 594 -10.46 9.66 -1.19
N ALA A 595 -10.18 8.59 -1.94
CA ALA A 595 -11.01 7.40 -2.01
C ALA A 595 -10.43 6.28 -1.15
N VAL A 596 -11.31 5.48 -0.52
CA VAL A 596 -10.96 4.18 0.06
C VAL A 596 -11.04 3.15 -1.06
N ILE A 597 -9.92 2.53 -1.42
CA ILE A 597 -9.85 1.48 -2.44
C ILE A 597 -10.45 0.17 -1.91
N GLY A 598 -10.23 -0.12 -0.62
CA GLY A 598 -10.70 -1.32 0.04
C GLY A 598 -10.02 -1.52 1.39
N GLY A 599 -10.39 -2.60 2.07
CA GLY A 599 -9.84 -2.95 3.36
C GLY A 599 -10.19 -4.35 3.81
N ILE A 600 -9.51 -4.82 4.86
CA ILE A 600 -9.70 -6.13 5.47
C ILE A 600 -9.63 -5.94 6.99
N LEU A 601 -10.59 -6.52 7.71
CA LEU A 601 -10.55 -6.66 9.17
C LEU A 601 -10.55 -8.15 9.49
N VAL A 602 -9.60 -8.59 10.31
CA VAL A 602 -9.45 -9.97 10.78
C VAL A 602 -9.45 -9.97 12.31
N ASP A 603 -10.54 -10.43 12.90
CA ASP A 603 -10.61 -10.75 14.33
C ASP A 603 -10.36 -12.24 14.55
N THR A 604 -9.49 -12.57 15.49
CA THR A 604 -9.19 -13.93 15.93
C THR A 604 -9.32 -14.01 17.44
N ASP A 605 -10.45 -14.56 17.89
CA ASP A 605 -10.70 -14.93 19.28
C ASP A 605 -10.32 -16.40 19.51
N SER A 606 -9.48 -16.65 20.52
CA SER A 606 -9.12 -17.99 20.97
C SER A 606 -9.25 -18.08 22.49
N VAL A 607 -9.99 -19.08 22.96
CA VAL A 607 -10.14 -19.39 24.39
C VAL A 607 -9.76 -20.85 24.57
N ASN A 608 -8.66 -21.09 25.27
CA ASN A 608 -8.20 -22.41 25.66
C ASN A 608 -8.49 -22.61 27.16
N VAL A 609 -9.01 -23.77 27.53
CA VAL A 609 -9.34 -24.12 28.92
C VAL A 609 -8.77 -25.50 29.22
N LYS A 610 -7.68 -25.55 29.99
CA LYS A 610 -7.16 -26.79 30.55
C LYS A 610 -7.78 -26.98 31.92
N GLN A 611 -8.34 -28.14 32.25
CA GLN A 611 -8.96 -28.35 33.56
C GLN A 611 -8.83 -29.78 34.08
N VAL A 612 -8.84 -29.93 35.41
CA VAL A 612 -8.92 -31.25 36.06
C VAL A 612 -10.34 -31.81 35.84
N PRO A 613 -10.50 -33.02 35.26
CA PRO A 613 -11.82 -33.65 35.10
C PRO A 613 -12.58 -33.73 36.43
N GLY A 614 -13.87 -33.42 36.40
CA GLY A 614 -14.70 -33.30 37.60
C GLY A 614 -14.47 -31.98 38.34
N LEU A 615 -13.30 -31.78 38.94
CA LEU A 615 -13.04 -30.64 39.85
C LEU A 615 -13.16 -29.27 39.16
N GLY A 616 -12.70 -29.11 37.92
CA GLY A 616 -12.79 -27.85 37.16
C GLY A 616 -14.22 -27.38 36.83
N ASN A 617 -15.18 -28.31 36.90
CA ASN A 617 -16.61 -28.05 36.64
C ASN A 617 -17.40 -27.65 37.91
N LEU A 618 -16.79 -27.68 39.10
CA LEU A 618 -17.50 -27.38 40.35
C LEU A 618 -17.87 -25.89 40.45
N PRO A 619 -19.09 -25.54 40.90
CA PRO A 619 -19.45 -24.15 41.18
C PRO A 619 -18.57 -23.57 42.29
N LEU A 620 -18.31 -22.26 42.23
CA LEU A 620 -17.47 -21.47 43.14
C LEU A 620 -15.97 -21.83 43.15
N ILE A 621 -15.60 -23.11 43.17
CA ILE A 621 -14.21 -23.57 43.33
C ILE A 621 -13.56 -24.15 42.07
N GLY A 622 -14.30 -24.43 40.99
CA GLY A 622 -13.73 -25.00 39.76
C GLY A 622 -12.71 -24.10 39.05
N THR A 623 -12.67 -22.80 39.38
CA THR A 623 -11.61 -21.86 38.95
C THR A 623 -10.25 -22.11 39.62
N LEU A 624 -10.18 -22.90 40.69
CA LEU A 624 -8.92 -23.36 41.31
C LEU A 624 -8.46 -24.71 40.74
N PHE A 625 -9.11 -25.22 39.69
CA PHE A 625 -8.77 -26.49 39.05
C PHE A 625 -8.74 -26.37 37.52
N LYS A 626 -8.50 -25.16 37.00
CA LYS A 626 -8.40 -24.88 35.56
C LYS A 626 -7.59 -23.64 35.22
N ASP A 627 -6.92 -23.72 34.08
CA ASP A 627 -6.35 -22.62 33.32
C ASP A 627 -7.40 -22.08 32.35
N THR A 628 -7.35 -20.77 32.05
CA THR A 628 -8.16 -20.14 31.01
C THR A 628 -7.36 -19.08 30.25
N ALA A 629 -6.49 -19.53 29.36
CA ALA A 629 -5.81 -18.68 28.38
C ALA A 629 -6.79 -18.12 27.33
N THR A 630 -6.98 -16.80 27.35
CA THR A 630 -7.76 -16.00 26.39
C THR A 630 -6.82 -15.17 25.52
N VAL A 631 -6.79 -15.41 24.21
CA VAL A 631 -6.04 -14.61 23.23
C VAL A 631 -7.01 -13.99 22.24
N LYS A 632 -6.91 -12.68 22.02
CA LYS A 632 -7.68 -11.93 21.03
C LYS A 632 -6.72 -11.12 20.17
N THR A 633 -6.83 -11.25 18.85
CA THR A 633 -6.03 -10.48 17.89
C THR A 633 -6.92 -9.86 16.83
N THR A 634 -6.88 -8.53 16.73
CA THR A 634 -7.55 -7.74 15.68
C THR A 634 -6.48 -7.21 14.73
N SER A 635 -6.63 -7.44 13.44
CA SER A 635 -5.80 -6.85 12.38
C SER A 635 -6.68 -6.09 11.39
N GLU A 636 -6.43 -4.80 11.25
CA GLU A 636 -7.11 -3.91 10.31
C GLU A 636 -6.14 -3.47 9.22
N LEU A 637 -6.59 -3.49 7.97
CA LEU A 637 -5.86 -3.03 6.80
C LEU A 637 -6.77 -2.14 5.96
N LEU A 638 -6.32 -0.93 5.60
CA LEU A 638 -7.06 0.02 4.77
C LEU A 638 -6.16 0.61 3.68
N PHE A 639 -6.65 0.60 2.44
CA PHE A 639 -6.00 1.22 1.29
C PHE A 639 -6.73 2.52 0.93
N PHE A 640 -6.02 3.65 0.98
CA PHE A 640 -6.52 4.94 0.52
C PHE A 640 -5.71 5.43 -0.69
N ILE A 641 -6.33 6.21 -1.57
CA ILE A 641 -5.63 6.89 -2.67
C ILE A 641 -6.18 8.31 -2.87
N THR A 642 -5.30 9.24 -3.23
CA THR A 642 -5.59 10.67 -3.38
C THR A 642 -4.83 11.22 -4.59
N PRO A 643 -5.48 11.33 -5.76
CA PRO A 643 -4.90 11.99 -6.93
C PRO A 643 -5.06 13.52 -6.84
N ARG A 644 -4.10 14.25 -7.41
CA ARG A 644 -4.07 15.72 -7.49
C ARG A 644 -3.54 16.16 -8.85
N ILE A 645 -4.30 16.95 -9.60
CA ILE A 645 -3.83 17.57 -10.85
C ILE A 645 -2.75 18.60 -10.53
N LYS A 646 -1.72 18.65 -11.37
CA LYS A 646 -0.60 19.60 -11.27
C LYS A 646 -0.56 20.47 -12.54
N PRO A 647 -0.75 21.80 -12.44
CA PRO A 647 -0.38 22.69 -13.53
C PRO A 647 1.14 22.70 -13.68
N LEU A 648 1.64 22.97 -14.90
CA LEU A 648 3.09 22.89 -15.20
C LEU A 648 3.94 23.81 -14.32
N GLU A 649 3.41 24.95 -13.89
CA GLU A 649 4.07 25.92 -13.00
C GLU A 649 4.27 25.40 -11.57
N ALA A 650 3.48 24.40 -11.13
CA ALA A 650 3.52 23.89 -9.76
C ALA A 650 4.57 22.78 -9.53
N ILE A 651 5.45 22.55 -10.50
CA ILE A 651 6.66 21.74 -10.29
C ILE A 651 7.68 22.63 -9.58
N SER A 652 7.82 22.45 -8.27
CA SER A 652 8.96 23.00 -7.52
C SER A 652 10.25 22.40 -8.07
N VAL A 653 10.89 23.10 -9.01
CA VAL A 653 12.26 22.82 -9.41
C VAL A 653 13.11 22.97 -8.16
N LEU A 654 13.68 21.87 -7.69
CA LEU A 654 14.63 21.90 -6.58
C LEU A 654 15.93 22.51 -7.09
N THR A 655 16.03 23.85 -7.05
CA THR A 655 17.24 24.61 -7.31
C THR A 655 18.37 24.06 -6.45
N PRO A 656 19.43 23.44 -7.02
CA PRO A 656 20.50 22.83 -6.24
C PRO A 656 21.33 23.92 -5.53
N GLY A 657 20.91 24.30 -4.33
CA GLY A 657 21.50 25.39 -3.54
C GLY A 657 20.59 25.96 -2.45
N GLU A 658 19.27 25.89 -2.59
CA GLU A 658 18.34 26.32 -1.53
C GLU A 658 18.06 25.19 -0.53
N GLU A 659 19.02 24.97 0.36
CA GLU A 659 18.83 24.21 1.59
C GLU A 659 17.77 24.91 2.45
N GLN A 660 16.64 24.25 2.69
CA GLN A 660 15.48 24.88 3.34
C GLN A 660 15.78 25.26 4.80
N SER A 661 16.09 26.54 5.01
CA SER A 661 16.12 27.13 6.35
C SER A 661 14.75 26.92 7.02
N PRO A 662 14.69 26.30 8.21
CA PRO A 662 13.43 25.90 8.81
C PRO A 662 12.57 27.12 9.15
N ALA A 663 11.36 27.17 8.57
CA ALA A 663 10.45 28.29 8.73
C ALA A 663 10.16 28.59 10.21
N GLN A 664 10.33 29.85 10.61
CA GLN A 664 9.97 30.31 11.95
C GLN A 664 8.47 30.11 12.18
N PRO A 665 8.04 29.53 13.32
CA PRO A 665 6.62 29.45 13.66
C PRO A 665 6.10 30.85 13.96
N GLN A 666 5.26 31.40 13.07
CA GLN A 666 4.56 32.64 13.35
C GLN A 666 3.59 32.46 14.52
N GLN A 667 3.57 33.42 15.44
CA GLN A 667 2.69 33.42 16.60
C GLN A 667 1.26 33.81 16.22
N ARG A 668 0.28 32.99 16.60
CA ARG A 668 -1.06 33.45 16.99
C ARG A 668 -1.79 32.44 17.86
#